data_AF-A0A812M8M0-F1
#
_entry.id   AF-A0A812M8M0-F1
#
_cell.length_a   1.000
_cell.length_b   1.000
_cell.length_c   1.000
_cell.angle_alpha   90.00
_cell.angle_beta   90.00
_cell.angle_gamma   90.00
#
_symmetry.space_group_name_H-M   'P 1'
#
loop_
_entity.id
_entity.type
_entity.pdbx_description
1 polymer ?
#
loop_
_entity_poly.entity_id
_entity_poly.type
_entity_poly.pdbx_seq_one_letter_code
_entity_poly.pdbx_strand_id
1 'polypeptide(L)'
;MAAASAAEEPSYDLSKPESFLDFLEDAGICLVRLEYLMELSASGRPLPRRQEAETEKTSSGAPALVESSELKEVSIDPNTAHMSVMLRHPVPRRVQVHLVSISHMWESMQHPDPWRFQLEAIVEEFRPRLLDSVVWIFYDFVSLHQYIRNDDQERLFRRALRDIFVMYSHDAVEVHRIEMLTPESVRERCVAAHGPKICVYWEEEQKMTDVLITKLKRNETPYEERGWCRSEKEWSALRTWMKGENPVPLPPDMFRARMQQMKFTHREDSEEVFNLQAKVFLQKAASTTRLLIENLDEDKIAVLLAALPFYTKLKELVVAGSPKTAWKVSLAVVESGACNVEIACENVRDEDAIAFAADLAKKKCRHLQRLQLKCETIGELGRQALEQTMTRRRASLVISIPDGSRGYDGQGMEPAVASEACVTLRILPVDVSAADSLKLHAAAMTQILSVLCCRRRRTEPTLHPAGSEAGPDRAGIQLPSSLQSLTFGRDFNQSLKGIQLPSSLQSLTFGHAFNYSLEGIQLPSSLQSLTFGDSFNQSLEGIQLPSSLQSLTFGASFNQSLEGIQLPSSLQSLTFGFKFNHSLEGVQLPSSLQSLTFGRTFNQSLDGIHLPSSLQSLTFGFEFNRSLKGIQLPSSLQSLTFDEEFNQSLEGIQLPSSLQSLTFGFKFNHSLEGVQLPSSLQSLTFGHDFNQSLAGIQLPSSLQSLKFGIHFNQSLAGIQLPSSLQSLTFGQEFNNQWPNFIEPPSSLQFGEFGKKTIQSLAGIQLPSSLQSLTFAFKFNYSLEGVQLPSSLQSLTFGRAFNQSLQGIQLPSSLQSLTFGRTFNQRLDGIHLPSSLQSLTFGRTFNQSLDGIHLPSSLQSLTFGFEFNQSLKGIQLPSSLQSLTFGFEFNRSLKGIQLPSSLQSLTFGYNFNQSLEGIQLPSNLQSLTLGGGFNQRMESVQLPSSLQSLTFDEEFNRSLEGIQLPSSLQSLTFGGKFNQSLEGIQLPSSLQSLKFGIHFNQSLEGIQLPSGLQSLTFGHDFNQSLAGIQPPSSLQSLTPSFQFNQSLEGIQLPHSLKTFKSYSFCVGSL
;
A
#
# COMPACT_ATOMS: atom_id res chain seq x y z
N MET A 1 -50.33 -3.56 38.12
CA MET A 1 -51.47 -4.25 37.48
C MET A 1 -52.06 -3.33 36.43
N ALA A 2 -51.79 -3.61 35.16
CA ALA A 2 -52.67 -3.40 34.01
C ALA A 2 -51.96 -4.10 32.83
N ALA A 3 -52.60 -5.14 32.29
CA ALA A 3 -52.10 -5.92 31.17
C ALA A 3 -52.06 -5.04 29.91
N ALA A 4 -50.86 -4.82 29.36
CA ALA A 4 -50.67 -4.35 28.00
C ALA A 4 -50.23 -5.56 27.16
N SER A 5 -50.91 -5.75 26.04
CA SER A 5 -50.69 -6.83 25.07
C SER A 5 -49.20 -7.01 24.78
N ALA A 6 -48.72 -8.25 24.88
CA ALA A 6 -47.45 -8.66 24.29
C ALA A 6 -47.59 -8.54 22.76
N ALA A 7 -47.35 -7.33 22.23
CA ALA A 7 -46.94 -7.19 20.85
C ALA A 7 -45.67 -8.04 20.68
N GLU A 8 -45.64 -8.94 19.70
CA GLU A 8 -44.42 -9.69 19.37
C GLU A 8 -43.28 -8.68 19.21
N GLU A 9 -42.31 -8.74 20.13
CA GLU A 9 -41.21 -7.80 20.13
C GLU A 9 -40.37 -7.98 18.86
N PRO A 10 -39.91 -6.90 18.20
CA PRO A 10 -39.12 -7.00 16.98
C PRO A 10 -37.82 -7.77 17.25
N SER A 11 -37.63 -8.88 16.53
CA SER A 11 -36.40 -9.66 16.48
C SER A 11 -35.58 -9.20 15.27
N TYR A 12 -34.40 -8.62 15.51
CA TYR A 12 -33.52 -8.15 14.45
C TYR A 12 -32.77 -9.32 13.79
N ASP A 13 -32.91 -9.43 12.48
CA ASP A 13 -32.26 -10.46 11.67
C ASP A 13 -30.92 -9.92 11.17
N LEU A 14 -29.83 -10.32 11.82
CA LEU A 14 -28.45 -9.94 11.48
C LEU A 14 -28.00 -10.38 10.07
N SER A 15 -28.82 -11.12 9.32
CA SER A 15 -28.58 -11.46 7.91
C SER A 15 -29.23 -10.49 6.93
N LYS A 16 -30.18 -9.66 7.39
CA LYS A 16 -30.90 -8.68 6.56
C LYS A 16 -30.33 -7.28 6.79
N PRO A 17 -29.77 -6.63 5.76
CA PRO A 17 -29.21 -5.28 5.92
C PRO A 17 -30.19 -4.24 6.46
N GLU A 18 -31.46 -4.30 6.03
CA GLU A 18 -32.49 -3.35 6.49
C GLU A 18 -32.78 -3.49 7.99
N SER A 19 -32.59 -4.69 8.56
CA SER A 19 -32.79 -4.93 9.99
C SER A 19 -31.82 -4.16 10.89
N PHE A 20 -30.65 -3.76 10.37
CA PHE A 20 -29.72 -2.91 11.11
C PHE A 20 -30.22 -1.46 11.19
N LEU A 21 -30.76 -0.93 10.09
CA LEU A 21 -31.33 0.42 10.05
C LEU A 21 -32.60 0.50 10.91
N ASP A 22 -33.45 -0.53 10.85
CA ASP A 22 -34.63 -0.66 11.72
C ASP A 22 -34.23 -0.66 13.20
N PHE A 23 -33.15 -1.34 13.57
CA PHE A 23 -32.63 -1.32 14.94
C PHE A 23 -32.21 0.08 15.39
N LEU A 24 -31.49 0.82 14.54
CA LEU A 24 -31.10 2.20 14.88
C LEU A 24 -32.31 3.10 15.11
N GLU A 25 -33.33 3.01 14.24
CA GLU A 25 -34.57 3.80 14.34
C GLU A 25 -35.41 3.39 15.56
N ASP A 26 -35.70 2.10 15.73
CA ASP A 26 -36.52 1.56 16.82
C ASP A 26 -35.92 1.80 18.21
N ALA A 27 -34.60 1.67 18.33
CA ALA A 27 -33.88 1.85 19.58
C ALA A 27 -33.49 3.31 19.85
N GLY A 28 -33.78 4.22 18.90
CA GLY A 28 -33.42 5.64 19.01
C GLY A 28 -31.91 5.86 19.14
N ILE A 29 -31.11 5.01 18.47
CA ILE A 29 -29.65 5.12 18.44
C ILE A 29 -29.28 6.11 17.35
N CYS A 30 -28.41 7.04 17.70
CA CYS A 30 -27.91 7.99 16.73
C CYS A 30 -26.39 7.95 16.63
N LEU A 31 -25.91 8.03 15.40
CA LEU A 31 -24.50 8.02 15.11
C LEU A 31 -23.96 9.45 15.19
N VAL A 32 -22.74 9.62 15.69
CA VAL A 32 -22.03 10.90 15.69
C VAL A 32 -21.21 11.04 14.43
N ARG A 33 -21.20 12.24 13.86
CA ARG A 33 -20.37 12.56 12.70
C ARG A 33 -18.91 12.69 13.08
N LEU A 34 -18.01 12.12 12.29
CA LEU A 34 -16.58 12.29 12.51
C LEU A 34 -16.16 13.77 12.42
N GLU A 35 -16.79 14.55 11.54
CA GLU A 35 -16.55 15.99 11.40
C GLU A 35 -16.80 16.73 12.72
N TYR A 36 -17.87 16.35 13.44
CA TYR A 36 -18.17 16.93 14.75
C TYR A 36 -17.14 16.52 15.82
N LEU A 37 -16.71 15.25 15.83
CA LEU A 37 -15.65 14.80 16.73
C LEU A 37 -14.31 15.52 16.45
N MET A 38 -14.01 15.81 15.19
CA MET A 38 -12.83 16.60 14.80
C MET A 38 -12.89 18.02 15.36
N GLU A 39 -14.06 18.65 15.33
CA GLU A 39 -14.28 19.99 15.90
C GLU A 39 -14.17 19.98 17.43
N LEU A 40 -14.70 18.96 18.12
CA LEU A 40 -14.52 18.79 19.56
C LEU A 40 -13.04 18.63 19.92
N SER A 41 -12.32 17.77 19.20
CA SER A 41 -10.88 17.54 19.40
C SER A 41 -10.07 18.84 19.16
N ALA A 42 -10.34 19.54 18.06
CA ALA A 42 -9.64 20.79 17.71
C ALA A 42 -9.92 21.94 18.70
N SER A 43 -11.13 22.01 19.24
CA SER A 43 -11.52 23.01 20.26
C SER A 43 -11.15 22.60 21.68
N GLY A 44 -10.62 21.39 21.87
CA GLY A 44 -10.33 20.84 23.19
C GLY A 44 -11.57 20.62 24.05
N ARG A 45 -12.74 20.45 23.47
CA ARG A 45 -13.96 20.13 24.21
C ARG A 45 -14.04 18.63 24.51
N PRO A 46 -14.51 18.21 25.71
CA PRO A 46 -14.80 16.81 25.98
C PRO A 46 -15.99 16.33 25.16
N LEU A 47 -16.16 15.01 25.09
CA LEU A 47 -17.34 14.41 24.48
C LEU A 47 -18.60 14.85 25.24
N PRO A 48 -19.61 15.42 24.56
CA PRO A 48 -20.88 15.75 25.20
C PRO A 48 -21.69 14.47 25.45
N ARG A 49 -22.66 14.54 26.37
CA ARG A 49 -23.69 13.50 26.44
C ARG A 49 -24.57 13.56 25.19
N ARG A 50 -25.21 12.45 24.84
CA ARG A 50 -26.23 12.39 23.78
C ARG A 50 -27.19 13.58 23.78
N GLN A 51 -27.78 13.90 24.94
CA GLN A 51 -28.77 14.98 25.07
C GLN A 51 -28.22 16.39 24.82
N GLU A 52 -26.92 16.60 24.99
CA GLU A 52 -26.27 17.89 24.73
C GLU A 52 -25.95 18.02 23.23
N ALA A 53 -25.43 16.94 22.65
CA ALA A 53 -25.08 16.88 21.23
C ALA A 53 -26.30 17.11 20.31
N GLU A 54 -27.52 16.74 20.73
CA GLU A 54 -28.74 16.82 19.90
C GLU A 54 -29.04 18.22 19.39
N THR A 55 -28.59 19.25 20.11
CA THR A 55 -28.79 20.65 19.73
C THR A 55 -27.58 21.26 19.01
N GLU A 56 -26.48 20.52 18.90
CA GLU A 56 -25.23 21.00 18.31
C GLU A 56 -25.18 20.77 16.79
N LYS A 57 -24.43 21.65 16.12
CA LYS A 57 -24.18 21.59 14.69
C LYS A 57 -22.69 21.72 14.43
N THR A 58 -22.22 21.08 13.36
CA THR A 58 -20.88 21.26 12.83
C THR A 58 -20.70 22.68 12.30
N SER A 59 -19.46 23.10 12.09
CA SER A 59 -19.09 24.35 11.45
C SER A 59 -19.66 24.52 10.02
N SER A 60 -19.95 23.41 9.34
CA SER A 60 -20.64 23.39 8.04
C SER A 60 -22.17 23.54 8.14
N GLY A 61 -22.73 23.61 9.34
CA GLY A 61 -24.17 23.75 9.59
C GLY A 61 -24.95 22.43 9.63
N ALA A 62 -24.28 21.28 9.47
CA ALA A 62 -24.91 19.97 9.59
C ALA A 62 -25.15 19.63 11.08
N PRO A 63 -26.20 18.87 11.43
CA PRO A 63 -26.39 18.37 12.80
C PRO A 63 -25.19 17.53 13.27
N ALA A 64 -24.79 17.65 14.54
CA ALA A 64 -23.69 16.87 15.12
C ALA A 64 -23.93 15.35 15.06
N LEU A 65 -25.20 14.97 15.10
CA LEU A 65 -25.69 13.59 15.12
C LEU A 65 -26.46 13.34 13.83
N VAL A 66 -26.31 12.15 13.27
CA VAL A 66 -26.99 11.74 12.04
C VAL A 66 -28.50 11.69 12.29
N GLU A 67 -29.27 12.33 11.43
CA GLU A 67 -30.73 12.38 11.54
C GLU A 67 -31.39 11.12 10.97
N SER A 68 -32.57 10.75 11.49
CA SER A 68 -33.34 9.60 10.98
C SER A 68 -33.74 9.74 9.50
N SER A 69 -33.86 10.96 8.99
CA SER A 69 -34.10 11.25 7.57
C SER A 69 -32.92 10.81 6.70
N GLU A 70 -31.69 11.01 7.16
CA GLU A 70 -30.48 10.60 6.44
C GLU A 70 -30.27 9.09 6.49
N LEU A 71 -30.62 8.45 7.60
CA LEU A 71 -30.59 6.98 7.71
C LEU A 71 -31.52 6.31 6.68
N LYS A 72 -32.64 6.95 6.31
CA LYS A 72 -33.58 6.45 5.29
C LYS A 72 -33.03 6.51 3.87
N GLU A 73 -32.05 7.37 3.63
CA GLU A 73 -31.34 7.46 2.35
C GLU A 73 -30.16 6.49 2.25
N VAL A 74 -29.86 5.75 3.32
CA VAL A 74 -28.80 4.73 3.31
C VAL A 74 -29.27 3.49 2.57
N SER A 75 -28.39 2.99 1.71
CA SER A 75 -28.53 1.66 1.11
C SER A 75 -27.33 0.80 1.42
N ILE A 76 -27.59 -0.44 1.82
CA ILE A 76 -26.56 -1.42 2.14
C ILE A 76 -26.59 -2.49 1.04
N ASP A 77 -25.46 -2.72 0.37
CA ASP A 77 -25.35 -3.72 -0.69
C ASP A 77 -24.93 -5.10 -0.11
N PRO A 78 -25.86 -6.07 -0.01
CA PRO A 78 -25.58 -7.37 0.59
C PRO A 78 -24.63 -8.25 -0.23
N ASN A 79 -24.33 -7.88 -1.49
CA ASN A 79 -23.51 -8.71 -2.39
C ASN A 79 -22.01 -8.47 -2.23
N THR A 80 -21.62 -7.48 -1.44
CA THR A 80 -20.21 -7.18 -1.14
C THR A 80 -19.78 -7.87 0.15
N ALA A 81 -18.50 -8.25 0.25
CA ALA A 81 -17.97 -9.01 1.39
C ALA A 81 -18.09 -8.29 2.74
N HIS A 82 -18.25 -6.96 2.74
CA HIS A 82 -18.38 -6.12 3.93
C HIS A 82 -19.70 -5.35 3.98
N MET A 83 -20.70 -5.73 3.17
CA MET A 83 -21.98 -5.03 3.07
C MET A 83 -21.83 -3.50 2.89
N SER A 84 -21.17 -3.08 1.80
CA SER A 84 -20.89 -1.67 1.47
C SER A 84 -22.13 -0.80 1.62
N VAL A 85 -21.96 0.32 2.32
CA VAL A 85 -23.03 1.26 2.67
C VAL A 85 -22.89 2.52 1.84
N MET A 86 -23.97 2.96 1.18
CA MET A 86 -23.98 4.09 0.25
C MET A 86 -25.17 5.00 0.49
N LEU A 87 -24.99 6.32 0.41
CA LEU A 87 -26.08 7.30 0.43
C LEU A 87 -26.74 7.45 -0.94
N ARG A 88 -28.08 7.44 -0.96
CA ARG A 88 -28.91 7.78 -2.13
C ARG A 88 -29.14 9.29 -2.13
N HIS A 89 -28.43 10.04 -2.97
CA HIS A 89 -28.71 11.47 -3.20
C HIS A 89 -29.28 11.69 -4.61
N PRO A 90 -30.10 12.71 -4.88
CA PRO A 90 -30.75 12.93 -6.19
C PRO A 90 -29.83 13.38 -7.35
N VAL A 91 -28.50 13.22 -7.26
CA VAL A 91 -27.52 13.66 -8.29
C VAL A 91 -26.29 12.71 -8.30
N PRO A 92 -25.49 12.60 -9.38
CA PRO A 92 -25.06 11.33 -9.97
C PRO A 92 -23.90 10.61 -9.24
N ARG A 93 -23.49 11.03 -8.04
CA ARG A 93 -22.40 10.41 -7.28
C ARG A 93 -22.95 9.72 -6.03
N ARG A 94 -22.77 8.40 -5.95
CA ARG A 94 -23.01 7.63 -4.71
C ARG A 94 -21.84 7.89 -3.77
N VAL A 95 -22.13 8.33 -2.54
CA VAL A 95 -21.11 8.57 -1.49
C VAL A 95 -21.05 7.34 -0.59
N GLN A 96 -19.84 6.83 -0.34
CA GLN A 96 -19.62 5.70 0.58
C GLN A 96 -19.79 6.17 2.03
N VAL A 97 -20.48 5.35 2.83
CA VAL A 97 -20.66 5.56 4.27
C VAL A 97 -19.86 4.50 5.02
N HIS A 98 -19.00 4.93 5.92
CA HIS A 98 -18.36 4.05 6.90
C HIS A 98 -19.14 4.10 8.20
N LEU A 99 -19.88 3.03 8.50
CA LEU A 99 -20.51 2.83 9.79
C LEU A 99 -19.48 2.21 10.73
N VAL A 100 -19.16 2.91 11.81
CA VAL A 100 -18.11 2.52 12.75
C VAL A 100 -18.72 2.36 14.13
N SER A 101 -18.38 1.30 14.85
CA SER A 101 -18.71 1.12 16.27
C SER A 101 -17.43 1.11 17.10
N ILE A 102 -17.41 1.92 18.16
CA ILE A 102 -16.26 2.06 19.04
C ILE A 102 -16.50 1.24 20.30
N SER A 103 -15.65 0.25 20.51
CA SER A 103 -15.53 -0.46 21.79
C SER A 103 -14.40 0.17 22.60
N HIS A 104 -14.73 0.70 23.77
CA HIS A 104 -13.79 1.51 24.55
C HIS A 104 -13.99 1.32 26.05
N MET A 105 -13.08 1.90 26.83
CA MET A 105 -13.12 1.84 28.28
C MET A 105 -13.66 3.14 28.85
N TRP A 106 -14.67 3.05 29.70
CA TRP A 106 -14.99 4.16 30.59
C TRP A 106 -13.85 4.36 31.60
N GLU A 107 -13.12 5.47 31.51
CA GLU A 107 -11.98 5.72 32.39
C GLU A 107 -12.36 6.40 33.71
N SER A 108 -13.61 6.84 33.83
CA SER A 108 -14.22 7.20 35.10
C SER A 108 -15.67 6.74 35.16
N MET A 109 -16.26 6.67 36.35
CA MET A 109 -17.68 6.33 36.49
C MET A 109 -18.62 7.39 35.90
N GLN A 110 -18.17 8.65 35.83
CA GLN A 110 -19.01 9.78 35.45
C GLN A 110 -18.87 10.19 33.98
N HIS A 111 -17.74 9.89 33.36
CA HIS A 111 -17.45 10.25 31.98
C HIS A 111 -16.48 9.22 31.35
N PRO A 112 -16.71 8.78 30.10
CA PRO A 112 -15.90 7.74 29.49
C PRO A 112 -14.47 8.19 29.17
N ASP A 113 -14.31 9.42 28.66
CA ASP A 113 -13.03 9.98 28.23
C ASP A 113 -12.81 11.40 28.79
N PRO A 114 -12.65 11.54 30.12
CA PRO A 114 -12.55 12.88 30.71
C PRO A 114 -11.29 13.61 30.25
N TRP A 115 -10.25 12.88 29.83
CA TRP A 115 -8.98 13.47 29.39
C TRP A 115 -8.91 13.77 27.88
N ARG A 116 -9.92 13.38 27.09
CA ARG A 116 -10.03 13.54 25.63
C ARG A 116 -9.08 12.67 24.82
N PHE A 117 -8.41 11.72 25.45
CA PHE A 117 -7.41 10.87 24.80
C PHE A 117 -8.07 9.93 23.79
N GLN A 118 -9.23 9.38 24.12
CA GLN A 118 -9.96 8.47 23.24
C GLN A 118 -10.57 9.23 22.05
N LEU A 119 -11.10 10.42 22.29
CA LEU A 119 -11.57 11.33 21.25
C LEU A 119 -10.46 11.65 20.24
N GLU A 120 -9.26 12.01 20.71
CA GLU A 120 -8.10 12.27 19.86
C GLU A 120 -7.71 11.02 19.05
N ALA A 121 -7.69 9.84 19.67
CA ALA A 121 -7.38 8.58 18.99
C ALA A 121 -8.39 8.23 17.88
N ILE A 122 -9.69 8.42 18.12
CA ILE A 122 -10.75 8.21 17.11
C ILE A 122 -10.54 9.17 15.93
N VAL A 123 -10.30 10.45 16.21
CA VAL A 123 -10.09 11.45 15.17
C VAL A 123 -8.84 11.13 14.34
N GLU A 124 -7.74 10.73 14.97
CA GLU A 124 -6.50 10.36 14.25
C GLU A 124 -6.68 9.15 13.32
N GLU A 125 -7.43 8.13 13.77
CA GLU A 125 -7.66 6.90 13.01
C GLU A 125 -8.52 7.14 11.76
N PHE A 126 -9.64 7.86 11.91
CA PHE A 126 -10.63 7.95 10.83
C PHE A 126 -10.51 9.19 9.94
N ARG A 127 -9.79 10.24 10.35
CA ARG A 127 -9.60 11.47 9.54
C ARG A 127 -9.18 11.19 8.09
N PRO A 128 -8.28 10.23 7.77
CA PRO A 128 -7.87 9.96 6.39
C PRO A 128 -9.00 9.50 5.46
N ARG A 129 -10.14 9.03 6.00
CA ARG A 129 -11.25 8.45 5.22
C ARG A 129 -12.21 9.51 4.64
N LEU A 130 -12.19 10.75 5.13
CA LEU A 130 -13.14 11.81 4.75
C LEU A 130 -12.93 12.42 3.34
N LEU A 131 -11.93 11.98 2.57
CA LEU A 131 -11.62 12.58 1.26
C LEU A 131 -12.76 12.37 0.23
N ASP A 132 -13.39 11.19 0.22
CA ASP A 132 -14.46 10.82 -0.73
C ASP A 132 -15.62 10.03 -0.07
N SER A 133 -15.69 10.02 1.27
CA SER A 133 -16.66 9.24 2.04
C SER A 133 -17.13 9.97 3.30
N VAL A 134 -18.22 9.50 3.90
CA VAL A 134 -18.68 9.97 5.21
C VAL A 134 -18.45 8.90 6.27
N VAL A 135 -18.08 9.31 7.48
CA VAL A 135 -17.83 8.38 8.61
C VAL A 135 -18.80 8.68 9.73
N TRP A 136 -19.63 7.70 10.06
CA TRP A 136 -20.65 7.79 11.11
C TRP A 136 -20.32 6.80 12.21
N ILE A 137 -20.17 7.32 13.42
CA ILE A 137 -19.58 6.59 14.54
C ILE A 137 -20.65 6.35 15.60
N PHE A 138 -20.77 5.09 16.03
CA PHE A 138 -21.43 4.73 17.26
C PHE A 138 -20.41 4.81 18.39
N TYR A 139 -20.64 5.73 19.32
CA TYR A 139 -19.89 5.88 20.56
C TYR A 139 -20.93 5.94 21.68
N ASP A 140 -21.06 4.87 22.46
CA ASP A 140 -22.17 4.63 23.41
C ASP A 140 -22.62 5.89 24.20
N PHE A 141 -21.68 6.69 24.71
CA PHE A 141 -21.94 7.88 25.52
C PHE A 141 -22.62 9.02 24.76
N VAL A 142 -22.27 9.19 23.48
CA VAL A 142 -22.82 10.23 22.60
C VAL A 142 -24.01 9.69 21.80
N SER A 143 -24.04 8.38 21.56
CA SER A 143 -25.03 7.69 20.72
C SER A 143 -26.27 7.21 21.48
N LEU A 144 -26.16 6.95 22.78
CA LEU A 144 -27.25 6.51 23.64
C LEU A 144 -27.61 7.58 24.67
N HIS A 145 -28.89 7.63 25.05
CA HIS A 145 -29.33 8.52 26.14
C HIS A 145 -28.61 8.19 27.45
N GLN A 146 -27.84 9.15 27.96
CA GLN A 146 -27.13 9.00 29.22
C GLN A 146 -28.01 9.44 30.39
N TYR A 147 -27.69 9.00 31.59
CA TYR A 147 -28.40 9.45 32.79
C TYR A 147 -28.22 10.99 32.97
N ILE A 148 -29.21 11.79 33.40
CA ILE A 148 -30.63 11.55 33.75
C ILE A 148 -31.51 11.40 32.49
N ARG A 149 -32.47 10.47 32.53
CA ARG A 149 -33.42 10.18 31.43
C ARG A 149 -34.87 10.39 31.85
N ASN A 150 -35.71 10.91 30.96
CA ASN A 150 -37.17 10.82 31.11
C ASN A 150 -37.68 9.41 30.73
N ASP A 151 -38.97 9.14 30.92
CA ASP A 151 -39.55 7.80 30.71
C ASP A 151 -39.35 7.28 29.27
N ASP A 152 -39.46 8.15 28.27
CA ASP A 152 -39.23 7.78 26.86
C ASP A 152 -37.76 7.50 26.57
N GLN A 153 -36.85 8.32 27.11
CA GLN A 153 -35.41 8.14 26.98
C GLN A 153 -34.93 6.86 27.70
N GLU A 154 -35.49 6.54 28.86
CA GLU A 154 -35.21 5.29 29.59
C GLU A 154 -35.71 4.07 28.81
N ARG A 155 -36.91 4.16 28.21
CA ARG A 155 -37.45 3.11 27.32
C ARG A 155 -36.52 2.85 26.13
N LEU A 156 -36.07 3.90 25.44
CA LEU A 156 -35.14 3.80 24.31
C LEU A 156 -33.77 3.27 24.74
N PHE A 157 -33.22 3.74 25.86
CA PHE A 157 -31.96 3.26 26.40
C PHE A 157 -31.98 1.75 26.71
N ARG A 158 -33.03 1.27 27.39
CA ARG A 158 -33.21 -0.17 27.65
C ARG A 158 -33.41 -0.98 26.37
N ARG A 159 -34.11 -0.42 25.38
CA ARG A 159 -34.28 -1.05 24.07
C ARG A 159 -32.93 -1.20 23.36
N ALA A 160 -32.12 -0.15 23.35
CA ALA A 160 -30.78 -0.18 22.76
C ALA A 160 -29.86 -1.19 23.45
N LEU A 161 -29.83 -1.22 24.79
CA LEU A 161 -28.97 -2.16 25.53
C LEU A 161 -29.33 -3.63 25.30
N ARG A 162 -30.63 -3.95 25.19
CA ARG A 162 -31.10 -5.34 24.99
C ARG A 162 -30.53 -5.97 23.72
N ASP A 163 -30.40 -5.19 22.66
CA ASP A 163 -29.96 -5.66 21.34
C ASP A 163 -28.65 -4.98 20.88
N ILE A 164 -27.86 -4.46 21.83
CA ILE A 164 -26.64 -3.68 21.56
C ILE A 164 -25.59 -4.45 20.76
N PHE A 165 -25.59 -5.78 20.86
CA PHE A 165 -24.74 -6.66 20.08
C PHE A 165 -24.87 -6.44 18.57
N VAL A 166 -26.03 -5.94 18.08
CA VAL A 166 -26.25 -5.61 16.67
C VAL A 166 -25.20 -4.59 16.19
N MET A 167 -24.85 -3.59 17.02
CA MET A 167 -23.81 -2.60 16.69
C MET A 167 -22.43 -3.22 16.51
N TYR A 168 -22.14 -4.32 17.20
CA TYR A 168 -20.81 -4.93 17.21
C TYR A 168 -20.70 -6.13 16.26
N SER A 169 -21.80 -6.79 15.91
CA SER A 169 -21.82 -8.05 15.14
C SER A 169 -22.36 -7.93 13.71
N HIS A 170 -23.00 -6.81 13.34
CA HIS A 170 -23.52 -6.63 11.99
C HIS A 170 -22.41 -6.41 10.96
N ASP A 171 -22.52 -7.06 9.79
CA ASP A 171 -21.44 -7.10 8.79
C ASP A 171 -21.18 -5.73 8.12
N ALA A 172 -22.17 -4.84 8.10
CA ALA A 172 -22.05 -3.46 7.58
C ALA A 172 -21.36 -2.47 8.54
N VAL A 173 -21.03 -2.88 9.77
CA VAL A 173 -20.43 -2.00 10.80
C VAL A 173 -19.00 -2.42 11.08
N GLU A 174 -18.05 -1.51 10.93
CA GLU A 174 -16.65 -1.71 11.32
C GLU A 174 -16.49 -1.52 12.84
N VAL A 175 -15.94 -2.49 13.56
CA VAL A 175 -15.69 -2.35 15.01
C VAL A 175 -14.23 -2.04 15.28
N HIS A 176 -13.98 -0.93 15.95
CA HIS A 176 -12.65 -0.51 16.40
C HIS A 176 -12.58 -0.52 17.92
N ARG A 177 -11.45 -0.98 18.45
CA ARG A 177 -11.21 -1.12 19.89
C ARG A 177 -10.17 -0.11 20.36
N ILE A 178 -10.48 0.61 21.44
CA ILE A 178 -9.53 1.47 22.14
C ILE A 178 -9.06 0.72 23.39
N GLU A 179 -7.96 -0.01 23.27
CA GLU A 179 -7.48 -0.93 24.30
C GLU A 179 -6.54 -0.26 25.34
N MET A 180 -6.09 0.97 25.07
CA MET A 180 -5.17 1.72 25.93
C MET A 180 -5.92 2.70 26.84
N LEU A 181 -5.61 2.70 28.14
CA LEU A 181 -6.03 3.76 29.06
C LEU A 181 -5.28 5.05 28.75
N THR A 182 -5.86 6.20 29.10
CA THR A 182 -5.17 7.49 29.02
C THR A 182 -3.84 7.42 29.78
N PRO A 183 -2.68 7.65 29.11
CA PRO A 183 -1.38 7.67 29.77
C PRO A 183 -1.32 8.73 30.88
N GLU A 184 -0.63 8.44 32.00
CA GLU A 184 -0.59 9.37 33.14
C GLU A 184 -0.03 10.75 32.74
N SER A 185 0.93 10.81 31.81
CA SER A 185 1.46 12.07 31.28
C SER A 185 0.41 12.93 30.54
N VAL A 186 -0.57 12.30 29.88
CA VAL A 186 -1.71 13.01 29.27
C VAL A 186 -2.63 13.54 30.36
N ARG A 187 -2.88 12.74 31.42
CA ARG A 187 -3.69 13.16 32.56
C ARG A 187 -3.08 14.34 33.28
N GLU A 188 -1.79 14.30 33.56
CA GLU A 188 -1.03 15.37 34.22
C GLU A 188 -1.06 16.66 33.40
N ARG A 189 -0.82 16.58 32.08
CA ARG A 189 -0.94 17.75 31.18
C ARG A 189 -2.34 18.34 31.19
N CYS A 190 -3.36 17.49 31.17
CA CYS A 190 -4.75 17.92 31.23
C CYS A 190 -5.02 18.67 32.55
N VAL A 191 -4.55 18.14 33.68
CA VAL A 191 -4.69 18.77 35.01
C VAL A 191 -3.92 20.09 35.14
N ALA A 192 -2.71 20.17 34.58
CA ALA A 192 -1.84 21.35 34.66
C ALA A 192 -2.41 22.59 33.93
N ALA A 193 -3.35 22.42 33.00
CA ALA A 193 -3.98 23.49 32.22
C ALA A 193 -5.00 24.36 33.02
N HIS A 194 -4.76 24.64 34.31
CA HIS A 194 -5.63 25.39 35.24
C HIS A 194 -6.91 24.67 35.71
N GLY A 195 -6.95 23.33 35.65
CA GLY A 195 -8.05 22.52 36.20
C GLY A 195 -9.23 22.39 35.25
N PRO A 196 -9.15 21.49 34.25
CA PRO A 196 -10.26 21.22 33.35
C PRO A 196 -11.45 20.71 34.18
N LYS A 197 -12.50 21.51 34.19
CA LYS A 197 -13.80 21.08 34.68
C LYS A 197 -14.51 20.36 33.54
N ILE A 198 -15.24 19.32 33.91
CA ILE A 198 -16.09 18.60 33.00
C ILE A 198 -17.51 18.59 33.56
N CYS A 199 -18.49 18.85 32.70
CA CYS A 199 -19.89 18.80 33.07
C CYS A 199 -20.30 17.33 33.16
N VAL A 200 -20.56 16.86 34.38
CA VAL A 200 -21.00 15.48 34.64
C VAL A 200 -22.18 15.47 35.58
N TYR A 201 -22.93 14.37 35.60
CA TYR A 201 -23.92 14.17 36.65
C TYR A 201 -23.19 13.89 37.97
N TRP A 202 -23.45 14.72 38.98
CA TRP A 202 -22.85 14.59 40.30
C TRP A 202 -23.88 14.07 41.30
N GLU A 203 -23.69 12.82 41.74
CA GLU A 203 -24.66 12.10 42.58
C GLU A 203 -24.95 12.82 43.91
N GLU A 204 -23.95 13.49 44.51
CA GLU A 204 -24.12 14.25 45.74
C GLU A 204 -25.05 15.46 45.57
N GLU A 205 -25.11 16.05 44.37
CA GLU A 205 -25.93 17.23 44.06
C GLU A 205 -27.19 16.90 43.25
N GLN A 206 -27.35 15.65 42.81
CA GLN A 206 -28.47 15.17 42.00
C GLN A 206 -28.74 16.00 40.74
N LYS A 207 -27.71 16.60 40.14
CA LYS A 207 -27.80 17.43 38.92
C LYS A 207 -26.50 17.43 38.11
N MET A 208 -26.56 17.97 36.90
CA MET A 208 -25.37 18.23 36.07
C MET A 208 -24.55 19.37 36.66
N THR A 209 -23.26 19.14 36.87
CA THR A 209 -22.35 20.10 37.52
C THR A 209 -20.97 20.05 36.86
N ASP A 210 -20.33 21.22 36.73
CA ASP A 210 -18.93 21.33 36.30
C ASP A 210 -17.99 20.92 37.43
N VAL A 211 -17.41 19.73 37.32
CA VAL A 211 -16.54 19.14 38.35
C VAL A 211 -15.11 19.05 37.83
N LEU A 212 -14.13 19.33 38.68
CA LEU A 212 -12.72 19.11 38.34
C LEU A 212 -12.47 17.64 38.03
N ILE A 213 -11.80 17.35 36.91
CA ILE A 213 -11.51 15.97 36.49
C ILE A 213 -10.78 15.16 37.57
N THR A 214 -9.98 15.81 38.43
CA THR A 214 -9.28 15.16 39.56
C THR A 214 -10.21 14.59 40.63
N LYS A 215 -11.48 15.01 40.68
CA LYS A 215 -12.49 14.50 41.61
C LYS A 215 -13.28 13.30 41.06
N LEU A 216 -13.13 12.97 39.78
CA LEU A 216 -13.87 11.85 39.18
C LEU A 216 -13.38 10.51 39.75
N LYS A 217 -14.31 9.56 39.85
CA LYS A 217 -13.98 8.22 40.34
C LYS A 217 -13.34 7.42 39.20
N ARG A 218 -12.01 7.25 39.29
CA ARG A 218 -11.20 6.58 38.27
C ARG A 218 -11.58 5.11 38.10
N ASN A 219 -11.50 4.65 36.85
CA ASN A 219 -11.59 3.24 36.51
C ASN A 219 -10.36 2.83 35.70
N GLU A 220 -9.40 2.21 36.37
CA GLU A 220 -8.09 1.83 35.82
C GLU A 220 -8.05 0.36 35.36
N THR A 221 -9.21 -0.30 35.30
CA THR A 221 -9.28 -1.70 34.84
C THR A 221 -8.85 -1.74 33.36
N PRO A 222 -7.83 -2.55 32.98
CA PRO A 222 -7.42 -2.70 31.59
C PRO A 222 -8.53 -3.25 30.69
N TYR A 223 -8.49 -2.93 29.40
CA TYR A 223 -9.54 -3.30 28.44
C TYR A 223 -9.84 -4.81 28.46
N GLU A 224 -8.80 -5.63 28.41
CA GLU A 224 -8.90 -7.09 28.32
C GLU A 224 -9.44 -7.76 29.60
N GLU A 225 -9.46 -7.04 30.72
CA GLU A 225 -10.03 -7.51 31.99
C GLU A 225 -11.51 -7.12 32.17
N ARG A 226 -12.06 -6.28 31.29
CA ARG A 226 -13.44 -5.78 31.39
C ARG A 226 -14.42 -6.70 30.66
N GLY A 227 -15.43 -7.18 31.38
CA GLY A 227 -16.44 -8.09 30.85
C GLY A 227 -17.16 -7.55 29.60
N TRP A 228 -17.59 -6.28 29.61
CA TRP A 228 -18.26 -5.65 28.46
C TRP A 228 -17.34 -5.48 27.24
N CYS A 229 -16.16 -4.88 27.42
CA CYS A 229 -15.18 -4.70 26.34
C CYS A 229 -14.77 -6.04 25.70
N ARG A 230 -14.64 -7.09 26.53
CA ARG A 230 -14.36 -8.44 26.06
C ARG A 230 -15.55 -9.02 25.28
N SER A 231 -16.77 -8.78 25.74
CA SER A 231 -17.98 -9.25 25.05
C SER A 231 -18.18 -8.57 23.70
N GLU A 232 -17.96 -7.26 23.61
CA GLU A 232 -17.99 -6.50 22.36
C GLU A 232 -16.95 -7.01 21.35
N LYS A 233 -15.74 -7.33 21.85
CA LYS A 233 -14.70 -7.98 21.06
C LYS A 233 -15.15 -9.34 20.53
N GLU A 234 -15.78 -10.17 21.35
CA GLU A 234 -16.27 -11.48 20.91
C GLU A 234 -17.50 -11.39 20.00
N TRP A 235 -18.40 -10.43 20.19
CA TRP A 235 -19.52 -10.19 19.27
C TRP A 235 -19.02 -9.73 17.90
N SER A 236 -17.96 -8.93 17.86
CA SER A 236 -17.31 -8.53 16.61
C SER A 236 -16.67 -9.70 15.85
N ALA A 237 -16.44 -10.83 16.52
CA ALA A 237 -15.91 -12.05 15.90
C ALA A 237 -16.98 -12.83 15.12
N LEU A 238 -18.28 -12.58 15.35
CA LEU A 238 -19.41 -13.30 14.73
C LEU A 238 -19.68 -12.91 13.26
N ARG A 239 -18.69 -12.33 12.59
CA ARG A 239 -18.80 -11.85 11.21
C ARG A 239 -18.77 -12.99 10.22
N THR A 240 -19.32 -12.72 9.04
CA THR A 240 -19.29 -13.67 7.92
C THR A 240 -17.94 -13.69 7.19
N TRP A 241 -17.00 -12.84 7.60
CA TRP A 241 -15.64 -12.81 7.09
C TRP A 241 -14.63 -12.73 8.26
N MET A 242 -13.57 -13.52 8.18
CA MET A 242 -12.51 -13.64 9.19
C MET A 242 -11.14 -13.53 8.53
N LYS A 243 -10.28 -12.65 9.03
CA LYS A 243 -8.90 -12.48 8.57
C LYS A 243 -7.93 -12.77 9.72
N GLY A 244 -6.71 -13.21 9.41
CA GLY A 244 -5.70 -13.70 10.37
C GLY A 244 -5.52 -12.88 11.66
N GLU A 245 -5.69 -11.56 11.62
CA GLU A 245 -5.55 -10.70 12.81
C GLU A 245 -6.84 -10.61 13.66
N ASN A 246 -8.01 -10.91 13.09
CA ASN A 246 -9.32 -10.81 13.75
C ASN A 246 -9.58 -11.97 14.73
N PRO A 247 -10.41 -11.76 15.77
CA PRO A 247 -10.90 -12.83 16.62
C PRO A 247 -11.83 -13.78 15.83
N VAL A 248 -11.92 -15.04 16.27
CA VAL A 248 -12.84 -16.05 15.71
C VAL A 248 -14.01 -16.30 16.67
N PRO A 249 -15.21 -16.66 16.16
CA PRO A 249 -16.39 -16.98 16.96
C PRO A 249 -16.10 -18.01 18.05
N LEU A 250 -16.33 -17.66 19.32
CA LEU A 250 -16.28 -18.62 20.43
C LEU A 250 -17.65 -19.26 20.67
N PRO A 251 -17.73 -20.61 20.71
CA PRO A 251 -18.92 -21.30 21.19
C PRO A 251 -19.29 -20.90 22.62
N PRO A 252 -20.57 -20.96 23.01
CA PRO A 252 -21.04 -20.48 24.32
C PRO A 252 -20.27 -21.06 25.53
N ASP A 253 -19.96 -22.34 25.51
CA ASP A 253 -19.22 -23.00 26.60
C ASP A 253 -17.78 -22.47 26.72
N MET A 254 -17.11 -22.27 25.57
CA MET A 254 -15.75 -21.73 25.53
C MET A 254 -15.73 -20.24 25.92
N PHE A 255 -16.74 -19.48 25.50
CA PHE A 255 -16.93 -18.09 25.92
C PHE A 255 -17.13 -18.00 27.43
N ARG A 256 -18.06 -18.79 27.99
CA ARG A 256 -18.32 -18.83 29.44
C ARG A 256 -17.05 -19.19 30.23
N ALA A 257 -16.30 -20.21 29.80
CA ALA A 257 -15.04 -20.58 30.43
C ALA A 257 -14.00 -19.44 30.41
N ARG A 258 -13.89 -18.73 29.28
CA ARG A 258 -12.96 -17.60 29.12
C ARG A 258 -13.34 -16.39 29.97
N MET A 259 -14.63 -16.16 30.17
CA MET A 259 -15.15 -14.98 30.86
C MET A 259 -15.19 -15.11 32.39
N GLN A 260 -14.95 -16.31 32.96
CA GLN A 260 -14.98 -16.55 34.41
C GLN A 260 -13.98 -15.70 35.22
N GLN A 261 -12.93 -15.19 34.59
CA GLN A 261 -11.87 -14.39 35.24
C GLN A 261 -12.05 -12.87 35.05
N MET A 262 -13.12 -12.44 34.38
CA MET A 262 -13.32 -11.03 33.98
C MET A 262 -14.00 -10.21 35.07
N LYS A 263 -13.71 -8.90 35.10
CA LYS A 263 -14.34 -7.94 36.01
C LYS A 263 -15.57 -7.32 35.34
N PHE A 264 -16.73 -7.44 35.99
CA PHE A 264 -17.97 -6.78 35.61
C PHE A 264 -18.30 -5.65 36.58
N THR A 265 -19.00 -4.62 36.10
CA THR A 265 -19.42 -3.47 36.91
C THR A 265 -20.38 -3.91 38.02
N HIS A 266 -21.32 -4.80 37.71
CA HIS A 266 -22.12 -5.54 38.68
C HIS A 266 -21.98 -7.06 38.46
N ARG A 267 -22.01 -7.86 39.54
CA ARG A 267 -21.90 -9.32 39.44
C ARG A 267 -23.10 -9.97 38.72
N GLU A 268 -24.23 -9.29 38.66
CA GLU A 268 -25.44 -9.77 37.96
C GLU A 268 -25.32 -9.60 36.43
N ASP A 269 -24.47 -8.66 35.96
CA ASP A 269 -24.26 -8.38 34.53
C ASP A 269 -23.63 -9.57 33.78
N SER A 270 -22.89 -10.44 34.47
CA SER A 270 -22.17 -11.55 33.82
C SER A 270 -23.11 -12.59 33.22
N GLU A 271 -24.21 -12.94 33.91
CA GLU A 271 -25.17 -13.91 33.38
C GLU A 271 -25.98 -13.33 32.22
N GLU A 272 -26.31 -12.04 32.25
CA GLU A 272 -26.96 -11.36 31.13
C GLU A 272 -26.06 -11.35 29.89
N VAL A 273 -24.77 -11.03 30.06
CA VAL A 273 -23.77 -11.09 29.00
C VAL A 273 -23.59 -12.50 28.43
N PHE A 274 -23.58 -13.54 29.28
CA PHE A 274 -23.47 -14.94 28.83
C PHE A 274 -24.70 -15.35 28.02
N ASN A 275 -25.89 -15.00 28.49
CA ASN A 275 -27.13 -15.29 27.79
C ASN A 275 -27.20 -14.55 26.45
N LEU A 276 -26.76 -13.29 26.42
CA LEU A 276 -26.72 -12.49 25.21
C LEU A 276 -25.72 -13.06 24.20
N GLN A 277 -24.50 -13.38 24.61
CA GLN A 277 -23.52 -14.00 23.72
C GLN A 277 -24.02 -15.33 23.15
N ALA A 278 -24.61 -16.19 23.98
CA ALA A 278 -25.12 -17.47 23.53
C ALA A 278 -26.26 -17.30 22.51
N LYS A 279 -27.20 -16.39 22.78
CA LYS A 279 -28.30 -16.03 21.88
C LYS A 279 -27.76 -15.58 20.52
N VAL A 280 -26.83 -14.63 20.52
CA VAL A 280 -26.29 -14.02 19.29
C VAL A 280 -25.46 -15.01 18.49
N PHE A 281 -24.58 -15.78 19.16
CA PHE A 281 -23.79 -16.83 18.51
C PHE A 281 -24.68 -17.85 17.84
N LEU A 282 -25.67 -18.41 18.56
CA LEU A 282 -26.55 -19.44 18.02
C LEU A 282 -27.40 -18.91 16.86
N GLN A 283 -27.90 -17.68 16.97
CA GLN A 283 -28.68 -17.04 15.90
C GLN A 283 -27.82 -16.81 14.65
N LYS A 284 -26.68 -16.13 14.78
CA LYS A 284 -25.83 -15.74 13.65
C LYS A 284 -25.14 -16.94 13.00
N ALA A 285 -24.60 -17.87 13.80
CA ALA A 285 -23.99 -19.10 13.26
C ALA A 285 -25.02 -19.91 12.47
N ALA A 286 -26.20 -20.17 13.04
CA ALA A 286 -27.24 -20.96 12.38
C ALA A 286 -27.84 -20.26 11.14
N SER A 287 -27.83 -18.93 11.06
CA SER A 287 -28.33 -18.18 9.90
C SER A 287 -27.28 -17.98 8.80
N THR A 288 -26.00 -18.13 9.10
CA THR A 288 -24.91 -17.84 8.16
C THR A 288 -24.90 -18.82 7.00
N THR A 289 -25.09 -18.31 5.78
CA THR A 289 -25.07 -19.12 4.55
C THR A 289 -23.76 -19.04 3.78
N ARG A 290 -22.93 -18.02 4.05
CA ARG A 290 -21.63 -17.81 3.41
C ARG A 290 -20.59 -17.42 4.47
N LEU A 291 -19.42 -18.06 4.44
CA LEU A 291 -18.33 -17.76 5.36
C LEU A 291 -17.01 -17.59 4.59
N LEU A 292 -16.34 -16.46 4.79
CA LEU A 292 -15.03 -16.15 4.21
C LEU A 292 -13.95 -16.21 5.30
N ILE A 293 -12.85 -16.90 5.02
CA ILE A 293 -11.76 -17.13 5.96
C ILE A 293 -10.44 -16.83 5.25
N GLU A 294 -9.58 -16.02 5.83
CA GLU A 294 -8.29 -15.63 5.26
C GLU A 294 -7.17 -15.72 6.31
N ASN A 295 -6.13 -16.52 6.05
CA ASN A 295 -4.86 -16.54 6.80
C ASN A 295 -4.98 -16.75 8.33
N LEU A 296 -5.83 -17.67 8.80
CA LEU A 296 -5.91 -18.01 10.23
C LEU A 296 -4.72 -18.83 10.73
N ASP A 297 -4.25 -18.52 11.95
CA ASP A 297 -3.25 -19.30 12.70
C ASP A 297 -3.83 -20.62 13.29
N GLU A 298 -2.96 -21.53 13.76
CA GLU A 298 -3.39 -22.85 14.26
C GLU A 298 -4.30 -22.80 15.50
N ASP A 299 -4.07 -21.85 16.42
CA ASP A 299 -4.87 -21.71 17.64
C ASP A 299 -6.29 -21.25 17.32
N LYS A 300 -6.44 -20.29 16.40
CA LYS A 300 -7.74 -19.81 15.91
C LYS A 300 -8.46 -20.86 15.08
N ILE A 301 -7.75 -21.69 14.33
CA ILE A 301 -8.34 -22.83 13.62
C ILE A 301 -8.99 -23.78 14.64
N ALA A 302 -8.32 -24.12 15.73
CA ALA A 302 -8.88 -25.01 16.75
C ALA A 302 -10.20 -24.47 17.34
N VAL A 303 -10.26 -23.17 17.63
CA VAL A 303 -11.49 -22.52 18.12
C VAL A 303 -12.59 -22.51 17.05
N LEU A 304 -12.24 -22.17 15.81
CA LEU A 304 -13.19 -22.17 14.70
C LEU A 304 -13.77 -23.58 14.47
N LEU A 305 -12.93 -24.63 14.50
CA LEU A 305 -13.37 -26.02 14.36
C LEU A 305 -14.43 -26.40 15.40
N ALA A 306 -14.35 -25.86 16.62
CA ALA A 306 -15.36 -26.06 17.66
C ALA A 306 -16.66 -25.26 17.39
N ALA A 307 -16.60 -24.15 16.64
CA ALA A 307 -17.75 -23.31 16.29
C ALA A 307 -18.49 -23.80 15.03
N LEU A 308 -17.81 -24.43 14.08
CA LEU A 308 -18.39 -24.87 12.80
C LEU A 308 -19.64 -25.77 12.91
N PRO A 309 -19.77 -26.69 13.88
CA PRO A 309 -20.98 -27.50 14.02
C PRO A 309 -22.29 -26.71 14.19
N PHE A 310 -22.20 -25.44 14.61
CA PHE A 310 -23.36 -24.57 14.80
C PHE A 310 -23.80 -23.86 13.51
N TYR A 311 -23.01 -23.93 12.43
CA TYR A 311 -23.29 -23.31 11.13
C TYR A 311 -24.19 -24.18 10.25
N THR A 312 -25.40 -24.47 10.73
CA THR A 312 -26.32 -25.46 10.14
C THR A 312 -26.86 -25.11 8.75
N LYS A 313 -26.83 -23.84 8.34
CA LYS A 313 -27.30 -23.36 7.02
C LYS A 313 -26.18 -22.95 6.07
N LEU A 314 -24.92 -23.23 6.41
CA LEU A 314 -23.78 -22.84 5.59
C LEU A 314 -23.87 -23.51 4.21
N LYS A 315 -23.85 -22.70 3.16
CA LYS A 315 -23.92 -23.14 1.76
C LYS A 315 -22.60 -22.91 1.05
N GLU A 316 -21.94 -21.80 1.31
CA GLU A 316 -20.70 -21.39 0.67
C GLU A 316 -19.61 -21.14 1.71
N LEU A 317 -18.45 -21.74 1.52
CA LEU A 317 -17.25 -21.47 2.30
C LEU A 317 -16.16 -21.01 1.35
N VAL A 318 -15.51 -19.89 1.65
CA VAL A 318 -14.31 -19.44 0.94
C VAL A 318 -13.15 -19.44 1.93
N VAL A 319 -12.12 -20.25 1.69
CA VAL A 319 -10.92 -20.30 2.55
C VAL A 319 -9.69 -19.90 1.74
N ALA A 320 -9.05 -18.81 2.15
CA ALA A 320 -7.79 -18.30 1.62
C ALA A 320 -6.66 -18.49 2.64
N GLY A 321 -5.54 -19.10 2.23
CA GLY A 321 -4.35 -19.21 3.08
C GLY A 321 -3.53 -20.47 2.82
N SER A 322 -2.69 -20.87 3.78
CA SER A 322 -1.81 -22.03 3.60
C SER A 322 -2.61 -23.29 3.24
N PRO A 323 -2.09 -24.16 2.35
CA PRO A 323 -2.80 -25.39 1.95
C PRO A 323 -3.26 -26.22 3.14
N LYS A 324 -2.40 -26.42 4.14
CA LYS A 324 -2.72 -27.21 5.36
C LYS A 324 -3.91 -26.64 6.13
N THR A 325 -3.93 -25.32 6.34
CA THR A 325 -5.05 -24.62 7.01
C THR A 325 -6.32 -24.72 6.17
N ALA A 326 -6.19 -24.43 4.87
CA ALA A 326 -7.31 -24.41 3.95
C ALA A 326 -8.00 -25.77 3.87
N TRP A 327 -7.24 -26.87 3.79
CA TRP A 327 -7.78 -28.23 3.76
C TRP A 327 -8.42 -28.64 5.08
N LYS A 328 -7.78 -28.38 6.23
CA LYS A 328 -8.32 -28.72 7.57
C LYS A 328 -9.66 -28.03 7.84
N VAL A 329 -9.73 -26.71 7.61
CA VAL A 329 -10.94 -25.93 7.82
C VAL A 329 -12.03 -26.36 6.85
N SER A 330 -11.69 -26.50 5.57
CA SER A 330 -12.66 -26.92 4.55
C SER A 330 -13.22 -28.30 4.84
N LEU A 331 -12.41 -29.25 5.29
CA LEU A 331 -12.88 -30.59 5.64
C LEU A 331 -13.93 -30.54 6.76
N ALA A 332 -13.64 -29.82 7.84
CA ALA A 332 -14.56 -29.70 8.98
C ALA A 332 -15.87 -28.98 8.62
N VAL A 333 -15.80 -27.99 7.72
CA VAL A 333 -16.98 -27.29 7.19
C VAL A 333 -17.80 -28.19 6.25
N VAL A 334 -17.16 -29.02 5.45
CA VAL A 334 -17.88 -30.00 4.62
C VAL A 334 -18.60 -31.02 5.50
N GLU A 335 -18.00 -31.41 6.63
CA GLU A 335 -18.66 -32.23 7.65
C GLU A 335 -19.83 -31.50 8.34
N SER A 336 -19.83 -30.16 8.38
CA SER A 336 -20.93 -29.34 8.95
C SER A 336 -22.11 -29.12 8.00
N GLY A 337 -21.97 -29.47 6.71
CA GLY A 337 -23.07 -29.46 5.73
C GLY A 337 -22.95 -28.50 4.55
N ALA A 338 -21.80 -27.82 4.36
CA ALA A 338 -21.59 -26.92 3.23
C ALA A 338 -21.68 -27.63 1.87
N CYS A 339 -22.39 -27.01 0.91
CA CYS A 339 -22.57 -27.57 -0.42
C CYS A 339 -21.64 -27.00 -1.48
N ASN A 340 -21.14 -25.79 -1.30
CA ASN A 340 -20.15 -25.15 -2.17
C ASN A 340 -18.94 -24.74 -1.33
N VAL A 341 -17.76 -25.19 -1.73
CA VAL A 341 -16.51 -24.85 -1.04
C VAL A 341 -15.55 -24.30 -2.07
N GLU A 342 -15.08 -23.09 -1.84
CA GLU A 342 -14.01 -22.44 -2.57
C GLU A 342 -12.76 -22.40 -1.69
N ILE A 343 -11.65 -22.85 -2.25
CA ILE A 343 -10.36 -22.86 -1.57
C ILE A 343 -9.38 -22.09 -2.44
N ALA A 344 -8.84 -21.01 -1.90
CA ALA A 344 -7.76 -20.24 -2.46
C ALA A 344 -6.47 -20.55 -1.70
N CYS A 345 -5.53 -21.23 -2.33
CA CYS A 345 -4.25 -21.55 -1.70
C CYS A 345 -3.11 -21.54 -2.70
N GLU A 346 -1.94 -21.15 -2.22
CA GLU A 346 -0.71 -21.13 -3.00
C GLU A 346 -0.10 -22.54 -3.01
N ASN A 347 0.32 -23.02 -4.18
CA ASN A 347 1.06 -24.27 -4.39
C ASN A 347 0.50 -25.53 -3.71
N VAL A 348 -0.41 -26.23 -4.40
CA VAL A 348 -1.03 -27.47 -3.90
C VAL A 348 -0.17 -28.69 -4.23
N ARG A 349 0.49 -29.26 -3.22
CA ARG A 349 1.27 -30.51 -3.35
C ARG A 349 0.35 -31.72 -3.56
N ASP A 350 0.80 -32.69 -4.35
CA ASP A 350 0.06 -33.93 -4.61
C ASP A 350 -0.32 -34.66 -3.32
N GLU A 351 0.60 -34.77 -2.35
CA GLU A 351 0.36 -35.43 -1.07
C GLU A 351 -0.81 -34.80 -0.29
N ASP A 352 -0.89 -33.46 -0.28
CA ASP A 352 -1.93 -32.73 0.45
C ASP A 352 -3.29 -32.87 -0.25
N ALA A 353 -3.32 -32.78 -1.58
CA ALA A 353 -4.52 -33.00 -2.39
C ALA A 353 -5.03 -34.45 -2.31
N ILE A 354 -4.13 -35.43 -2.31
CA ILE A 354 -4.46 -36.85 -2.14
C ILE A 354 -5.00 -37.12 -0.73
N ALA A 355 -4.36 -36.58 0.31
CA ALA A 355 -4.84 -36.71 1.68
C ALA A 355 -6.24 -36.11 1.84
N PHE A 356 -6.46 -34.90 1.29
CA PHE A 356 -7.77 -34.26 1.28
C PHE A 356 -8.81 -35.06 0.48
N ALA A 357 -8.45 -35.62 -0.69
CA ALA A 357 -9.31 -36.51 -1.47
C ALA A 357 -9.68 -37.78 -0.69
N ALA A 358 -8.72 -38.39 0.02
CA ALA A 358 -8.96 -39.57 0.86
C ALA A 358 -9.89 -39.26 2.03
N ASP A 359 -9.74 -38.09 2.66
CA ASP A 359 -10.63 -37.62 3.72
C ASP A 359 -12.02 -37.30 3.19
N LEU A 360 -12.10 -36.62 2.05
CA LEU A 360 -13.36 -36.41 1.33
C LEU A 360 -14.01 -37.74 0.97
N ALA A 361 -13.29 -38.81 0.65
CA ALA A 361 -13.88 -40.11 0.33
C ALA A 361 -14.58 -40.79 1.53
N LYS A 362 -14.27 -40.38 2.77
CA LYS A 362 -14.92 -40.93 3.98
C LYS A 362 -16.41 -40.54 4.03
N LYS A 363 -17.27 -41.43 4.57
CA LYS A 363 -18.77 -41.36 4.48
C LYS A 363 -19.45 -40.15 5.18
N LYS A 364 -18.70 -39.16 5.68
CA LYS A 364 -19.23 -38.03 6.47
C LYS A 364 -19.62 -36.80 5.65
N CYS A 365 -19.05 -36.61 4.46
CA CYS A 365 -19.24 -35.41 3.63
C CYS A 365 -20.41 -35.52 2.63
N ARG A 366 -21.68 -35.59 3.06
CA ARG A 366 -22.81 -35.91 2.15
C ARG A 366 -23.37 -34.74 1.33
N HIS A 367 -23.02 -33.50 1.67
CA HIS A 367 -23.69 -32.30 1.13
C HIS A 367 -22.88 -31.53 0.07
N LEU A 368 -21.60 -31.86 -0.12
CA LEU A 368 -20.73 -31.18 -1.09
C LEU A 368 -21.21 -31.40 -2.54
N GLN A 369 -21.60 -30.31 -3.20
CA GLN A 369 -22.07 -30.25 -4.59
C GLN A 369 -21.02 -29.63 -5.52
N ARG A 370 -20.24 -28.65 -5.04
CA ARG A 370 -19.17 -28.00 -5.80
C ARG A 370 -17.93 -27.77 -4.93
N LEU A 371 -16.77 -28.14 -5.46
CA LEU A 371 -15.46 -27.73 -4.95
C LEU A 371 -14.81 -26.84 -6.02
N GLN A 372 -14.51 -25.60 -5.66
CA GLN A 372 -13.72 -24.70 -6.49
C GLN A 372 -12.34 -24.54 -5.86
N LEU A 373 -11.29 -24.87 -6.60
CA LEU A 373 -9.92 -24.68 -6.17
C LEU A 373 -9.29 -23.56 -6.99
N LYS A 374 -8.97 -22.46 -6.33
CA LYS A 374 -8.16 -21.36 -6.87
C LYS A 374 -6.73 -21.57 -6.39
N CYS A 375 -5.87 -22.05 -7.26
CA CYS A 375 -4.48 -22.31 -6.94
C CYS A 375 -3.58 -21.91 -8.08
N GLU A 376 -2.36 -21.49 -7.77
CA GLU A 376 -1.34 -21.21 -8.78
C GLU A 376 -0.86 -22.49 -9.46
N THR A 377 -0.69 -23.57 -8.68
CA THR A 377 -0.27 -24.89 -9.16
C THR A 377 -0.96 -26.00 -8.37
N ILE A 378 -1.24 -27.12 -9.04
CA ILE A 378 -1.64 -28.40 -8.45
C ILE A 378 -0.94 -29.53 -9.22
N GLY A 379 -0.35 -30.50 -8.52
CA GLY A 379 0.26 -31.65 -9.18
C GLY A 379 -0.76 -32.59 -9.81
N GLU A 380 -0.31 -33.36 -10.80
CA GLU A 380 -1.19 -34.21 -11.63
C GLU A 380 -1.82 -35.37 -10.82
N LEU A 381 -1.09 -35.97 -9.88
CA LEU A 381 -1.62 -37.08 -9.08
C LEU A 381 -2.69 -36.60 -8.09
N GLY A 382 -2.50 -35.42 -7.50
CA GLY A 382 -3.43 -34.74 -6.61
C GLY A 382 -4.68 -34.29 -7.35
N ARG A 383 -4.51 -33.72 -8.54
CA ARG A 383 -5.62 -33.39 -9.45
C ARG A 383 -6.45 -34.62 -9.78
N GLN A 384 -5.82 -35.71 -10.22
CA GLN A 384 -6.50 -36.96 -10.55
C GLN A 384 -7.23 -37.56 -9.33
N ALA A 385 -6.63 -37.51 -8.14
CA ALA A 385 -7.26 -37.99 -6.91
C ALA A 385 -8.53 -37.20 -6.55
N LEU A 386 -8.50 -35.88 -6.71
CA LEU A 386 -9.66 -35.01 -6.50
C LEU A 386 -10.74 -35.24 -7.57
N GLU A 387 -10.36 -35.32 -8.84
CA GLU A 387 -11.29 -35.60 -9.95
C GLU A 387 -12.01 -36.95 -9.76
N GLN A 388 -11.27 -38.00 -9.41
CA GLN A 388 -11.84 -39.33 -9.14
C GLN A 388 -12.79 -39.31 -7.94
N THR A 389 -12.41 -38.63 -6.85
CA THR A 389 -13.22 -38.54 -5.63
C THR A 389 -14.52 -37.76 -5.87
N MET A 390 -14.43 -36.63 -6.57
CA MET A 390 -15.59 -35.79 -6.90
C MET A 390 -16.53 -36.48 -7.90
N THR A 391 -15.99 -37.21 -8.88
CA THR A 391 -16.76 -38.03 -9.83
C THR A 391 -17.55 -39.13 -9.11
N ARG A 392 -16.92 -39.89 -8.21
CA ARG A 392 -17.60 -40.90 -7.38
C ARG A 392 -18.74 -40.32 -6.54
N ARG A 393 -18.60 -39.05 -6.14
CA ARG A 393 -19.57 -38.31 -5.33
C ARG A 393 -20.65 -37.60 -6.13
N ARG A 394 -20.57 -37.59 -7.47
CA ARG A 394 -21.44 -36.79 -8.36
C ARG A 394 -21.43 -35.29 -8.01
N ALA A 395 -20.26 -34.78 -7.61
CA ALA A 395 -20.04 -33.38 -7.28
C ALA A 395 -19.16 -32.70 -8.34
N SER A 396 -19.36 -31.40 -8.56
CA SER A 396 -18.61 -30.59 -9.52
C SER A 396 -17.27 -30.18 -8.94
N LEU A 397 -16.20 -30.36 -9.71
CA LEU A 397 -14.87 -29.82 -9.41
C LEU A 397 -14.57 -28.73 -10.44
N VAL A 398 -14.18 -27.54 -9.96
CA VAL A 398 -13.69 -26.44 -10.78
C VAL A 398 -12.30 -26.08 -10.29
N ILE A 399 -11.28 -26.31 -11.09
CA ILE A 399 -9.93 -25.84 -10.78
C ILE A 399 -9.72 -24.58 -11.62
N SER A 400 -9.56 -23.45 -10.95
CA SER A 400 -9.31 -22.14 -11.53
C SER A 400 -7.87 -21.76 -11.27
N ILE A 401 -7.06 -21.74 -12.32
CA ILE A 401 -5.71 -21.21 -12.30
C ILE A 401 -5.83 -19.79 -12.87
N PRO A 402 -5.56 -18.71 -12.09
CA PRO A 402 -5.76 -17.35 -12.55
C PRO A 402 -4.93 -17.06 -13.82
N ASP A 403 -5.57 -16.51 -14.85
CA ASP A 403 -4.88 -16.00 -16.04
C ASP A 403 -4.15 -14.70 -15.66
N GLY A 404 -2.82 -14.70 -15.80
CA GLY A 404 -1.96 -13.60 -15.36
C GLY A 404 -2.13 -12.33 -16.18
N SER A 405 -3.11 -11.47 -15.84
CA SER A 405 -3.15 -10.07 -16.31
C SER A 405 -4.02 -9.13 -15.45
N ARG A 406 -3.53 -8.75 -14.26
CA ARG A 406 -3.58 -7.37 -13.71
C ARG A 406 -2.72 -7.27 -12.44
N GLY A 407 -1.58 -6.59 -12.57
CA GLY A 407 -0.58 -6.40 -11.50
C GLY A 407 0.37 -7.59 -11.40
N TYR A 408 1.64 -7.31 -11.13
CA TYR A 408 2.66 -8.23 -10.58
C TYR A 408 2.03 -9.48 -9.90
N ASP A 409 2.33 -10.74 -10.27
CA ASP A 409 3.57 -11.28 -10.83
C ASP A 409 3.39 -12.47 -11.78
N GLY A 410 4.28 -12.57 -12.78
CA GLY A 410 4.78 -13.86 -13.29
C GLY A 410 3.85 -14.69 -14.18
N GLN A 411 3.77 -14.29 -15.45
CA GLN A 411 3.18 -14.98 -16.60
C GLN A 411 3.27 -16.53 -16.66
N GLY A 412 2.16 -17.13 -17.11
CA GLY A 412 1.98 -17.54 -18.50
C GLY A 412 3.10 -18.37 -19.16
N MET A 413 3.02 -19.69 -19.01
CA MET A 413 3.22 -20.59 -20.15
C MET A 413 1.96 -20.52 -21.03
N GLU A 414 2.11 -20.42 -22.36
CA GLU A 414 1.23 -21.06 -23.36
C GLU A 414 1.76 -20.78 -24.80
N PRO A 415 1.36 -21.50 -25.87
CA PRO A 415 0.23 -22.42 -25.94
C PRO A 415 0.51 -23.79 -26.60
N ALA A 416 -0.21 -24.81 -26.13
CA ALA A 416 -0.62 -25.94 -26.95
C ALA A 416 -2.14 -25.87 -27.16
N VAL A 417 -2.53 -25.60 -28.41
CA VAL A 417 -3.80 -25.95 -29.07
C VAL A 417 -5.09 -25.84 -28.24
N ALA A 418 -5.90 -24.84 -28.61
CA ALA A 418 -7.25 -24.57 -28.11
C ALA A 418 -8.11 -25.80 -27.82
N SER A 419 -8.63 -25.86 -26.59
CA SER A 419 -10.03 -26.16 -26.34
C SER A 419 -10.48 -25.28 -25.19
N GLU A 420 -11.64 -24.64 -25.30
CA GLU A 420 -12.35 -24.14 -24.13
C GLU A 420 -12.56 -25.32 -23.17
N ALA A 421 -11.70 -25.44 -22.17
CA ALA A 421 -11.87 -26.38 -21.07
C ALA A 421 -12.19 -25.59 -19.80
N CYS A 422 -13.28 -24.84 -19.84
CA CYS A 422 -14.13 -24.81 -18.66
C CYS A 422 -14.65 -26.25 -18.50
N VAL A 423 -13.91 -27.11 -17.79
CA VAL A 423 -14.41 -28.44 -17.41
C VAL A 423 -15.48 -28.21 -16.34
N THR A 424 -16.63 -27.70 -16.77
CA THR A 424 -17.87 -27.86 -16.04
C THR A 424 -18.37 -29.26 -16.38
N LEU A 425 -17.86 -30.27 -15.68
CA LEU A 425 -18.47 -31.60 -15.66
C LEU A 425 -19.81 -31.51 -14.92
N ARG A 426 -20.88 -31.11 -15.62
CA ARG A 426 -22.26 -31.37 -15.20
C ARG A 426 -22.62 -32.79 -15.61
N ILE A 427 -22.42 -33.74 -14.70
CA ILE A 427 -22.94 -35.10 -14.86
C ILE A 427 -24.42 -35.07 -14.47
N LEU A 428 -25.31 -34.89 -15.45
CA LEU A 428 -26.73 -35.19 -15.30
C LEU A 428 -26.95 -36.69 -15.55
N PRO A 429 -27.75 -37.40 -14.72
CA PRO A 429 -28.11 -38.77 -15.02
C PRO A 429 -29.02 -38.81 -16.25
N VAL A 430 -28.61 -39.56 -17.26
CA VAL A 430 -29.47 -39.93 -18.40
C VAL A 430 -30.38 -41.07 -17.95
N ASP A 431 -31.69 -40.89 -18.11
CA ASP A 431 -32.59 -42.00 -18.32
C ASP A 431 -33.64 -41.64 -19.39
N VAL A 432 -34.06 -42.68 -20.11
CA VAL A 432 -34.56 -42.70 -21.48
C VAL A 432 -36.09 -42.51 -21.54
N SER A 433 -36.61 -41.67 -22.44
CA SER A 433 -37.74 -42.02 -23.34
C SER A 433 -38.29 -40.84 -24.15
N ALA A 434 -38.44 -41.09 -25.45
CA ALA A 434 -39.56 -40.72 -26.32
C ALA A 434 -39.90 -39.23 -26.61
N ALA A 435 -39.73 -38.91 -27.90
CA ALA A 435 -40.74 -38.35 -28.79
C ALA A 435 -41.05 -36.83 -28.80
N ASP A 436 -41.02 -36.33 -30.04
CA ASP A 436 -41.87 -35.29 -30.64
C ASP A 436 -41.55 -33.79 -30.44
N SER A 437 -40.89 -33.27 -31.49
CA SER A 437 -41.37 -32.19 -32.36
C SER A 437 -42.43 -31.21 -31.84
N LEU A 438 -42.09 -29.92 -31.84
CA LEU A 438 -42.70 -28.82 -32.64
C LEU A 438 -42.26 -27.49 -31.98
N LYS A 439 -41.34 -26.75 -32.62
CA LYS A 439 -41.66 -25.58 -33.46
C LYS A 439 -42.52 -24.53 -32.74
N LEU A 440 -41.95 -23.34 -32.53
CA LEU A 440 -42.30 -22.23 -33.40
C LEU A 440 -41.20 -21.15 -33.40
N HIS A 441 -40.68 -20.90 -34.60
CA HIS A 441 -39.92 -19.72 -34.98
C HIS A 441 -40.88 -18.54 -35.21
N ALA A 442 -40.40 -17.36 -34.86
CA ALA A 442 -40.43 -16.15 -35.69
C ALA A 442 -39.19 -15.33 -35.26
N ALA A 443 -38.11 -15.09 -36.03
CA ALA A 443 -37.92 -14.87 -37.47
C ALA A 443 -39.01 -13.93 -38.02
N ALA A 444 -38.73 -12.72 -38.49
CA ALA A 444 -37.53 -12.22 -39.11
C ALA A 444 -37.64 -10.70 -39.27
N MET A 445 -36.49 -10.04 -39.27
CA MET A 445 -36.01 -9.09 -40.28
C MET A 445 -34.75 -8.44 -39.65
N THR A 446 -33.51 -8.89 -39.86
CA THR A 446 -32.88 -9.42 -41.07
C THR A 446 -33.22 -8.53 -42.28
N GLN A 447 -32.28 -7.97 -43.04
CA GLN A 447 -31.07 -8.52 -43.63
C GLN A 447 -30.76 -7.54 -44.81
N ILE A 448 -29.71 -7.58 -45.62
CA ILE A 448 -28.85 -8.64 -46.15
C ILE A 448 -27.74 -7.85 -46.87
N LEU A 449 -26.45 -8.15 -46.66
CA LEU A 449 -25.60 -9.01 -47.52
C LEU A 449 -25.44 -8.44 -48.95
N SER A 450 -24.31 -8.53 -49.64
CA SER A 450 -23.01 -9.19 -49.53
C SER A 450 -22.24 -8.70 -50.78
N VAL A 451 -20.94 -8.89 -50.98
CA VAL A 451 -20.32 -10.09 -51.59
C VAL A 451 -18.89 -9.65 -51.94
N LEU A 452 -17.87 -10.41 -51.53
CA LEU A 452 -16.95 -11.05 -52.47
C LEU A 452 -15.99 -12.01 -51.74
N CYS A 453 -16.19 -13.28 -52.07
CA CYS A 453 -15.27 -14.39 -51.90
C CYS A 453 -13.92 -14.14 -52.58
N CYS A 454 -12.83 -14.70 -52.04
CA CYS A 454 -11.98 -15.67 -52.75
C CYS A 454 -10.88 -16.29 -51.85
N ARG A 455 -11.19 -17.48 -51.32
CA ARG A 455 -10.23 -18.58 -51.10
C ARG A 455 -9.46 -18.92 -52.39
N ARG A 456 -8.21 -19.34 -52.28
CA ARG A 456 -7.56 -20.54 -52.90
C ARG A 456 -6.11 -20.57 -52.39
N ARG A 457 -5.48 -21.64 -51.92
CA ARG A 457 -5.68 -23.10 -51.81
C ARG A 457 -4.64 -23.55 -50.75
N ARG A 458 -4.72 -24.70 -50.08
CA ARG A 458 -4.88 -26.03 -50.66
C ARG A 458 -5.19 -27.04 -49.55
N THR A 459 -5.94 -28.02 -50.00
CA THR A 459 -6.40 -29.28 -49.40
C THR A 459 -5.29 -30.12 -48.75
N GLU A 460 -5.74 -30.98 -47.83
CA GLU A 460 -5.08 -32.15 -47.21
C GLU A 460 -4.02 -32.86 -48.07
N PRO A 461 -3.04 -33.53 -47.45
CA PRO A 461 -2.43 -34.72 -48.02
C PRO A 461 -3.10 -35.97 -47.43
N THR A 462 -3.90 -36.66 -48.25
CA THR A 462 -3.92 -38.12 -48.20
C THR A 462 -2.72 -38.66 -48.99
N LEU A 463 -2.23 -39.82 -48.57
CA LEU A 463 -1.00 -40.46 -49.03
C LEU A 463 -0.89 -40.69 -50.56
N HIS A 464 0.29 -40.30 -51.08
CA HIS A 464 1.13 -40.87 -52.18
C HIS A 464 0.67 -40.89 -53.65
N PRO A 465 1.58 -40.94 -54.67
CA PRO A 465 3.06 -40.85 -54.69
C PRO A 465 3.68 -39.85 -55.73
N ALA A 466 5.00 -39.62 -55.60
CA ALA A 466 6.03 -39.26 -56.61
C ALA A 466 5.93 -37.97 -57.49
N GLY A 467 6.97 -37.11 -57.41
CA GLY A 467 7.48 -36.32 -58.56
C GLY A 467 7.57 -34.77 -58.42
N SER A 468 8.80 -34.26 -58.29
CA SER A 468 9.40 -33.01 -58.83
C SER A 468 8.86 -31.57 -58.57
N GLU A 469 9.76 -30.76 -57.98
CA GLU A 469 10.25 -29.40 -58.38
C GLU A 469 9.52 -28.06 -58.03
N ALA A 470 10.18 -27.30 -57.12
CA ALA A 470 10.65 -25.88 -57.10
C ALA A 470 9.73 -24.61 -57.21
N GLY A 471 9.79 -23.75 -56.15
CA GLY A 471 9.85 -22.25 -56.15
C GLY A 471 8.61 -21.43 -55.66
N PRO A 472 8.73 -20.17 -55.13
CA PRO A 472 9.89 -19.36 -54.72
C PRO A 472 9.86 -18.79 -53.25
N ASP A 473 10.98 -18.18 -52.83
CA ASP A 473 11.37 -17.74 -51.47
C ASP A 473 10.54 -16.62 -50.79
N ARG A 474 10.38 -16.69 -49.46
CA ARG A 474 9.85 -15.62 -48.58
C ARG A 474 10.99 -14.79 -48.00
N ALA A 475 10.98 -13.47 -48.24
CA ALA A 475 11.93 -12.52 -47.67
C ALA A 475 11.75 -12.40 -46.14
N GLY A 476 12.79 -12.74 -45.37
CA GLY A 476 12.84 -12.60 -43.91
C GLY A 476 13.02 -11.14 -43.46
N ILE A 477 12.57 -10.84 -42.24
CA ILE A 477 12.79 -9.55 -41.58
C ILE A 477 14.30 -9.34 -41.43
N GLN A 478 14.85 -8.30 -42.07
CA GLN A 478 16.25 -7.90 -41.91
C GLN A 478 16.39 -6.79 -40.87
N LEU A 479 17.14 -7.06 -39.81
CA LEU A 479 17.49 -6.08 -38.80
C LEU A 479 18.66 -5.21 -39.29
N PRO A 480 18.71 -3.91 -38.95
CA PRO A 480 19.83 -3.04 -39.32
C PRO A 480 21.16 -3.59 -38.82
N SER A 481 22.18 -3.62 -39.69
CA SER A 481 23.51 -4.16 -39.34
C SER A 481 24.26 -3.32 -38.30
N SER A 482 23.82 -2.11 -38.00
CA SER A 482 24.35 -1.22 -36.96
C SER A 482 23.66 -1.37 -35.59
N LEU A 483 22.66 -2.24 -35.46
CA LEU A 483 21.88 -2.40 -34.24
C LEU A 483 22.71 -3.03 -33.11
N GLN A 484 23.00 -2.26 -32.06
CA GLN A 484 23.80 -2.70 -30.91
C GLN A 484 22.97 -3.26 -29.75
N SER A 485 21.70 -2.86 -29.64
CA SER A 485 20.80 -3.33 -28.57
C SER A 485 19.44 -3.66 -29.16
N LEU A 486 18.90 -4.81 -28.79
CA LEU A 486 17.57 -5.26 -29.20
C LEU A 486 16.78 -5.65 -27.95
N THR A 487 15.68 -4.94 -27.72
CA THR A 487 14.74 -5.23 -26.64
C THR A 487 13.39 -5.57 -27.26
N PHE A 488 12.86 -6.74 -26.93
CA PHE A 488 11.52 -7.14 -27.34
C PHE A 488 10.45 -6.58 -26.40
N GLY A 489 9.28 -6.26 -26.95
CA GLY A 489 8.14 -5.78 -26.17
C GLY A 489 7.62 -6.82 -25.17
N ARG A 490 6.93 -6.35 -24.12
CA ARG A 490 6.45 -7.17 -22.98
C ARG A 490 5.78 -8.49 -23.38
N ASP A 491 4.96 -8.48 -24.41
CA ASP A 491 4.13 -9.61 -24.84
C ASP A 491 4.75 -10.44 -26.00
N PHE A 492 5.99 -10.12 -26.38
CA PHE A 492 6.67 -10.85 -27.45
C PHE A 492 6.99 -12.28 -27.01
N ASN A 493 6.26 -13.24 -27.58
CA ASN A 493 6.48 -14.67 -27.38
C ASN A 493 6.37 -15.39 -28.73
N GLN A 494 7.38 -15.22 -29.59
CA GLN A 494 7.46 -15.90 -30.89
C GLN A 494 8.86 -16.47 -31.12
N SER A 495 8.96 -17.50 -31.96
CA SER A 495 10.25 -18.07 -32.35
C SER A 495 11.08 -17.08 -33.16
N LEU A 496 12.39 -16.99 -32.87
CA LEU A 496 13.33 -16.23 -33.71
C LEU A 496 13.94 -17.08 -34.84
N LYS A 497 13.41 -18.28 -35.10
CA LYS A 497 13.93 -19.15 -36.15
C LYS A 497 13.84 -18.44 -37.52
N GLY A 498 14.98 -18.29 -38.18
CA GLY A 498 15.10 -17.59 -39.46
C GLY A 498 15.36 -16.09 -39.37
N ILE A 499 15.41 -15.52 -38.16
CA ILE A 499 15.85 -14.13 -37.94
C ILE A 499 17.37 -14.11 -37.83
N GLN A 500 18.02 -13.28 -38.65
CA GLN A 500 19.45 -13.04 -38.56
C GLN A 500 19.71 -11.89 -37.57
N LEU A 501 20.27 -12.22 -36.41
CA LEU A 501 20.69 -11.21 -35.45
C LEU A 501 21.95 -10.51 -35.97
N PRO A 502 22.02 -9.17 -35.97
CA PRO A 502 23.14 -8.44 -36.53
C PRO A 502 24.41 -8.69 -35.73
N SER A 503 25.55 -8.81 -36.43
CA SER A 503 26.86 -9.09 -35.80
C SER A 503 27.38 -7.94 -34.92
N SER A 504 26.74 -6.78 -34.94
CA SER A 504 27.03 -5.64 -34.05
C SER A 504 26.25 -5.66 -32.74
N LEU A 505 25.34 -6.62 -32.55
CA LEU A 505 24.45 -6.69 -31.38
C LEU A 505 25.21 -7.07 -30.11
N GLN A 506 25.26 -6.14 -29.16
CA GLN A 506 25.93 -6.28 -27.87
C GLN A 506 24.97 -6.62 -26.74
N SER A 507 23.69 -6.24 -26.83
CA SER A 507 22.68 -6.53 -25.83
C SER A 507 21.40 -7.10 -26.45
N LEU A 508 20.91 -8.19 -25.87
CA LEU A 508 19.66 -8.83 -26.25
C LEU A 508 18.79 -9.01 -25.01
N THR A 509 17.63 -8.33 -24.99
CA THR A 509 16.66 -8.41 -23.89
C THR A 509 15.32 -8.90 -24.42
N PHE A 510 14.83 -10.00 -23.86
CA PHE A 510 13.50 -10.50 -24.15
C PHE A 510 12.46 -9.82 -23.26
N GLY A 511 11.28 -9.55 -23.83
CA GLY A 511 10.15 -9.06 -23.05
C GLY A 511 9.59 -10.15 -22.15
N HIS A 512 8.84 -9.74 -21.11
CA HIS A 512 8.36 -10.64 -20.07
C HIS A 512 7.83 -11.98 -20.62
N ALA A 513 6.94 -11.97 -21.62
CA ALA A 513 6.18 -13.15 -22.09
C ALA A 513 7.02 -14.20 -22.83
N PHE A 514 8.27 -13.91 -23.13
CA PHE A 514 9.09 -14.77 -23.96
C PHE A 514 9.41 -16.11 -23.27
N ASN A 515 8.96 -17.21 -23.87
CA ASN A 515 9.23 -18.57 -23.40
C ASN A 515 9.48 -19.55 -24.57
N TYR A 516 9.98 -19.05 -25.71
CA TYR A 516 10.39 -19.90 -26.83
C TYR A 516 11.82 -20.42 -26.65
N SER A 517 12.05 -21.67 -27.05
CA SER A 517 13.40 -22.26 -27.07
C SER A 517 14.33 -21.48 -28.00
N LEU A 518 15.61 -21.33 -27.59
CA LEU A 518 16.64 -20.77 -28.45
C LEU A 518 17.39 -21.81 -29.29
N GLU A 519 16.92 -23.05 -29.32
CA GLU A 519 17.52 -24.12 -30.12
C GLU A 519 17.62 -23.72 -31.61
N GLY A 520 18.83 -23.83 -32.17
CA GLY A 520 19.11 -23.47 -33.56
C GLY A 520 19.25 -21.98 -33.85
N ILE A 521 19.15 -21.10 -32.85
CA ILE A 521 19.43 -19.67 -33.00
C ILE A 521 20.93 -19.43 -32.83
N GLN A 522 21.52 -18.69 -33.78
CA GLN A 522 22.91 -18.25 -33.69
C GLN A 522 22.96 -16.90 -32.97
N LEU A 523 23.48 -16.91 -31.74
CA LEU A 523 23.72 -15.68 -30.99
C LEU A 523 24.98 -14.97 -31.55
N PRO A 524 24.94 -13.64 -31.77
CA PRO A 524 26.09 -12.89 -32.29
C PRO A 524 27.32 -13.01 -31.39
N SER A 525 28.50 -13.14 -31.99
CA SER A 525 29.77 -13.23 -31.25
C SER A 525 30.16 -11.94 -30.53
N SER A 526 29.47 -10.82 -30.79
CA SER A 526 29.64 -9.53 -30.11
C SER A 526 28.72 -9.35 -28.90
N LEU A 527 27.82 -10.30 -28.62
CA LEU A 527 26.82 -10.19 -27.57
C LEU A 527 27.46 -10.27 -26.18
N GLN A 528 27.37 -9.17 -25.44
CA GLN A 528 27.92 -9.00 -24.09
C GLN A 528 26.86 -9.19 -22.99
N SER A 529 25.59 -8.94 -23.28
CA SER A 529 24.50 -9.10 -22.32
C SER A 529 23.32 -9.86 -22.91
N LEU A 530 22.85 -10.88 -22.19
CA LEU A 530 21.65 -11.65 -22.51
C LEU A 530 20.71 -11.66 -21.31
N THR A 531 19.52 -11.09 -21.50
CA THR A 531 18.48 -11.01 -20.47
C THR A 531 17.20 -11.68 -20.97
N PHE A 532 16.75 -12.70 -20.25
CA PHE A 532 15.48 -13.38 -20.52
C PHE A 532 14.31 -12.70 -19.81
N GLY A 533 13.13 -12.80 -20.42
CA GLY A 533 11.87 -12.32 -19.83
C GLY A 533 11.35 -13.25 -18.75
N ASP A 534 10.44 -12.74 -17.92
CA ASP A 534 9.87 -13.43 -16.75
C ASP A 534 9.26 -14.80 -17.01
N SER A 535 8.70 -15.06 -18.19
CA SER A 535 8.11 -16.36 -18.55
C SER A 535 9.13 -17.43 -18.93
N PHE A 536 10.38 -17.04 -19.21
CA PHE A 536 11.35 -17.94 -19.83
C PHE A 536 11.70 -19.10 -18.89
N ASN A 537 11.37 -20.32 -19.31
CA ASN A 537 11.65 -21.55 -18.57
C ASN A 537 12.06 -22.70 -19.52
N GLN A 538 12.76 -22.37 -20.61
CA GLN A 538 13.29 -23.36 -21.55
C GLN A 538 14.71 -23.77 -21.16
N SER A 539 15.07 -25.02 -21.46
CA SER A 539 16.44 -25.52 -21.26
C SER A 539 17.44 -24.76 -22.14
N LEU A 540 18.66 -24.58 -21.63
CA LEU A 540 19.80 -24.07 -22.40
C LEU A 540 20.63 -25.18 -23.07
N GLU A 541 20.21 -26.45 -22.95
CA GLU A 541 20.92 -27.58 -23.54
C GLU A 541 21.09 -27.41 -25.06
N GLY A 542 22.31 -27.63 -25.56
CA GLY A 542 22.65 -27.46 -26.97
C GLY A 542 22.80 -26.01 -27.46
N ILE A 543 22.53 -25.01 -26.63
CA ILE A 543 22.68 -23.59 -27.00
C ILE A 543 24.12 -23.14 -26.78
N GLN A 544 24.74 -22.59 -27.83
CA GLN A 544 26.10 -22.04 -27.78
C GLN A 544 26.04 -20.58 -27.30
N LEU A 545 26.42 -20.34 -26.06
CA LEU A 545 26.57 -18.98 -25.52
C LEU A 545 27.83 -18.32 -26.11
N PRO A 546 27.76 -17.06 -26.56
CA PRO A 546 28.90 -16.40 -27.19
C PRO A 546 30.03 -16.14 -26.19
N SER A 547 31.28 -16.28 -26.63
CA SER A 547 32.49 -16.10 -25.80
C SER A 547 32.77 -14.66 -25.36
N SER A 548 31.97 -13.70 -25.81
CA SER A 548 32.01 -12.31 -25.38
C SER A 548 30.97 -11.97 -24.31
N LEU A 549 30.09 -12.92 -23.95
CA LEU A 549 29.01 -12.70 -23.00
C LEU A 549 29.57 -12.43 -21.59
N GLN A 550 29.26 -11.26 -21.04
CA GLN A 550 29.69 -10.79 -19.73
C GLN A 550 28.57 -10.87 -18.69
N SER A 551 27.30 -10.77 -19.12
CA SER A 551 26.14 -10.83 -18.23
C SER A 551 25.08 -11.78 -18.78
N LEU A 552 24.62 -12.69 -17.91
CA LEU A 552 23.50 -13.59 -18.16
C LEU A 552 22.47 -13.44 -17.04
N THR A 553 21.27 -12.98 -17.41
CA THR A 553 20.16 -12.79 -16.47
C THR A 553 18.95 -13.62 -16.90
N PHE A 554 18.49 -14.48 -16.01
CA PHE A 554 17.27 -15.26 -16.20
C PHE A 554 16.05 -14.53 -15.66
N GLY A 555 14.90 -14.69 -16.33
CA GLY A 555 13.64 -14.15 -15.86
C GLY A 555 12.99 -14.98 -14.75
N ALA A 556 11.98 -14.41 -14.11
CA ALA A 556 11.26 -14.95 -12.95
C ALA A 556 10.97 -16.46 -12.95
N SER A 557 10.55 -17.03 -14.08
CA SER A 557 10.07 -18.43 -14.16
C SER A 557 11.14 -19.46 -14.45
N PHE A 558 12.38 -19.04 -14.73
CA PHE A 558 13.46 -19.96 -15.08
C PHE A 558 13.78 -20.89 -13.91
N ASN A 559 13.58 -22.19 -14.13
CA ASN A 559 13.91 -23.23 -13.16
C ASN A 559 14.35 -24.50 -13.89
N GLN A 560 15.33 -24.37 -14.79
CA GLN A 560 15.97 -25.50 -15.47
C GLN A 560 17.38 -25.73 -14.93
N SER A 561 17.87 -26.97 -15.02
CA SER A 561 19.25 -27.31 -14.64
C SER A 561 20.27 -26.61 -15.56
N LEU A 562 21.41 -26.22 -15.00
CA LEU A 562 22.59 -25.78 -15.75
C LEU A 562 23.67 -26.87 -15.87
N GLU A 563 23.38 -28.10 -15.42
CA GLU A 563 24.31 -29.22 -15.55
C GLU A 563 24.65 -29.46 -17.03
N GLY A 564 25.94 -29.61 -17.35
CA GLY A 564 26.43 -29.79 -18.72
C GLY A 564 26.47 -28.53 -19.59
N ILE A 565 25.89 -27.41 -19.15
CA ILE A 565 25.92 -26.13 -19.89
C ILE A 565 27.29 -25.48 -19.79
N GLN A 566 27.88 -25.13 -20.94
CA GLN A 566 29.17 -24.44 -21.00
C GLN A 566 28.95 -22.93 -20.83
N LEU A 567 29.18 -22.42 -19.63
CA LEU A 567 29.18 -20.98 -19.36
C LEU A 567 30.45 -20.33 -19.95
N PRO A 568 30.34 -19.20 -20.66
CA PRO A 568 31.48 -18.59 -21.32
C PRO A 568 32.49 -18.03 -20.32
N SER A 569 33.79 -18.14 -20.63
CA SER A 569 34.89 -17.70 -19.76
C SER A 569 34.96 -16.18 -19.58
N SER A 570 34.20 -15.40 -20.34
CA SER A 570 34.04 -13.95 -20.20
C SER A 570 32.95 -13.54 -19.20
N LEU A 571 32.13 -14.47 -18.70
CA LEU A 571 30.94 -14.18 -17.90
C LEU A 571 31.32 -13.62 -16.52
N GLN A 572 30.96 -12.37 -16.27
CA GLN A 572 31.23 -11.64 -15.03
C GLN A 572 30.02 -11.62 -14.08
N SER A 573 28.80 -11.70 -14.61
CA SER A 573 27.57 -11.68 -13.81
C SER A 573 26.63 -12.80 -14.21
N LEU A 574 26.14 -13.55 -13.22
CA LEU A 574 25.11 -14.57 -13.37
C LEU A 574 23.99 -14.30 -12.36
N THR A 575 22.80 -14.02 -12.88
CA THR A 575 21.62 -13.70 -12.08
C THR A 575 20.48 -14.65 -12.41
N PHE A 576 20.00 -15.37 -11.40
CA PHE A 576 18.84 -16.24 -11.50
C PHE A 576 17.54 -15.50 -11.19
N GLY A 577 16.46 -15.90 -11.87
CA GLY A 577 15.12 -15.37 -11.63
C GLY A 577 14.42 -16.05 -10.45
N PHE A 578 13.27 -15.51 -10.05
CA PHE A 578 12.55 -15.85 -8.83
C PHE A 578 12.38 -17.35 -8.55
N LYS A 579 12.01 -18.18 -9.52
CA LYS A 579 11.68 -19.61 -9.34
C LYS A 579 12.87 -20.56 -9.37
N PHE A 580 14.08 -20.09 -9.65
CA PHE A 580 15.25 -20.96 -9.76
C PHE A 580 15.58 -21.63 -8.42
N ASN A 581 15.46 -22.96 -8.37
CA ASN A 581 15.76 -23.78 -7.19
C ASN A 581 16.42 -25.12 -7.56
N HIS A 582 17.13 -25.18 -8.70
CA HIS A 582 17.94 -26.34 -9.07
C HIS A 582 19.31 -26.31 -8.38
N SER A 583 19.85 -27.50 -8.08
CA SER A 583 21.21 -27.65 -7.58
C SER A 583 22.21 -27.16 -8.63
N LEU A 584 23.30 -26.55 -8.16
CA LEU A 584 24.46 -26.19 -8.99
C LEU A 584 25.59 -27.23 -8.86
N GLU A 585 25.32 -28.39 -8.26
CA GLU A 585 26.25 -29.53 -8.27
C GLU A 585 26.60 -29.92 -9.71
N GLY A 586 27.89 -30.11 -10.01
CA GLY A 586 28.38 -30.42 -11.36
C GLY A 586 28.48 -29.22 -12.31
N VAL A 587 27.92 -28.05 -11.97
CA VAL A 587 27.99 -26.84 -12.80
C VAL A 587 29.37 -26.18 -12.67
N GLN A 588 30.04 -25.94 -13.80
CA GLN A 588 31.33 -25.26 -13.85
C GLN A 588 31.14 -23.75 -13.93
N LEU A 589 31.28 -23.05 -12.80
CA LEU A 589 31.24 -21.58 -12.77
C LEU A 589 32.54 -21.00 -13.38
N PRO A 590 32.44 -20.00 -14.29
CA PRO A 590 33.60 -19.46 -14.97
C PRO A 590 34.50 -18.67 -14.01
N SER A 591 35.82 -18.74 -14.22
CA SER A 591 36.83 -18.10 -13.36
C SER A 591 36.82 -16.57 -13.39
N SER A 592 36.07 -15.95 -14.31
CA SER A 592 35.89 -14.50 -14.42
C SER A 592 34.64 -13.98 -13.70
N LEU A 593 33.82 -14.86 -13.13
CA LEU A 593 32.55 -14.51 -12.49
C LEU A 593 32.77 -13.65 -11.23
N GLN A 594 32.30 -12.41 -11.27
CA GLN A 594 32.41 -11.43 -10.19
C GLN A 594 31.13 -11.33 -9.35
N SER A 595 29.97 -11.61 -9.92
CA SER A 595 28.67 -11.56 -9.23
C SER A 595 27.84 -12.81 -9.47
N LEU A 596 27.35 -13.40 -8.39
CA LEU A 596 26.40 -14.51 -8.40
C LEU A 596 25.19 -14.15 -7.54
N THR A 597 24.03 -14.07 -8.17
CA THR A 597 22.76 -13.74 -7.50
C THR A 597 21.75 -14.86 -7.71
N PHE A 598 21.28 -15.44 -6.61
CA PHE A 598 20.25 -16.46 -6.61
C PHE A 598 18.84 -15.85 -6.58
N GLY A 599 17.89 -16.59 -7.13
CA GLY A 599 16.47 -16.24 -7.15
C GLY A 599 15.77 -16.44 -5.81
N ARG A 600 14.55 -15.89 -5.71
CA ARG A 600 13.68 -15.92 -4.51
C ARG A 600 13.53 -17.32 -3.90
N THR A 601 13.31 -18.37 -4.70
CA THR A 601 13.01 -19.73 -4.21
C THR A 601 14.24 -20.61 -4.03
N PHE A 602 15.45 -20.11 -4.30
CA PHE A 602 16.67 -20.92 -4.21
C PHE A 602 16.95 -21.34 -2.76
N ASN A 603 16.90 -22.65 -2.48
CA ASN A 603 17.13 -23.21 -1.15
C ASN A 603 17.87 -24.56 -1.19
N GLN A 604 18.76 -24.71 -2.18
CA GLN A 604 19.63 -25.88 -2.33
C GLN A 604 20.91 -25.74 -1.51
N SER A 605 21.55 -26.86 -1.17
CA SER A 605 22.88 -26.84 -0.56
C SER A 605 23.93 -26.35 -1.55
N LEU A 606 24.99 -25.69 -1.05
CA LEU A 606 26.19 -25.39 -1.84
C LEU A 606 27.34 -26.36 -1.56
N ASP A 607 27.07 -27.49 -0.90
CA ASP A 607 28.09 -28.52 -0.66
C ASP A 607 28.68 -29.03 -1.99
N GLY A 608 30.01 -29.10 -2.06
CA GLY A 608 30.72 -29.55 -3.27
C GLY A 608 30.78 -28.54 -4.41
N ILE A 609 30.21 -27.34 -4.25
CA ILE A 609 30.28 -26.28 -5.26
C ILE A 609 31.58 -25.48 -5.11
N HIS A 610 32.32 -25.34 -6.21
CA HIS A 610 33.52 -24.51 -6.28
C HIS A 610 33.15 -23.07 -6.70
N LEU A 611 33.11 -22.16 -5.73
CA LEU A 611 32.96 -20.73 -6.00
C LEU A 611 34.26 -20.16 -6.63
N PRO A 612 34.17 -19.37 -7.71
CA PRO A 612 35.35 -18.85 -8.41
C PRO A 612 36.09 -17.81 -7.57
N SER A 613 37.42 -17.78 -7.68
CA SER A 613 38.30 -16.88 -6.91
C SER A 613 38.24 -15.41 -7.30
N SER A 614 37.44 -15.06 -8.32
CA SER A 614 37.17 -13.68 -8.75
C SER A 614 35.84 -13.15 -8.23
N LEU A 615 35.04 -13.98 -7.55
CA LEU A 615 33.71 -13.61 -7.07
C LEU A 615 33.80 -12.51 -6.00
N GLN A 616 33.17 -11.38 -6.26
CA GLN A 616 33.14 -10.20 -5.39
C GLN A 616 31.79 -10.05 -4.68
N SER A 617 30.69 -10.52 -5.28
CA SER A 617 29.36 -10.45 -4.70
C SER A 617 28.66 -11.80 -4.73
N LEU A 618 28.12 -12.22 -3.59
CA LEU A 618 27.28 -13.40 -3.45
C LEU A 618 25.97 -13.00 -2.76
N THR A 619 24.86 -13.16 -3.46
CA THR A 619 23.53 -12.81 -2.98
C THR A 619 22.62 -14.03 -3.00
N PHE A 620 22.10 -14.40 -1.83
CA PHE A 620 21.06 -15.41 -1.67
C PHE A 620 19.68 -14.78 -1.71
N GLY A 621 18.71 -15.48 -2.29
CA GLY A 621 17.32 -15.02 -2.36
C GLY A 621 16.48 -15.42 -1.15
N PHE A 622 15.24 -14.92 -1.14
CA PHE A 622 14.26 -15.00 -0.05
C PHE A 622 14.21 -16.31 0.72
N GLU A 623 14.08 -17.47 0.08
CA GLU A 623 13.84 -18.76 0.74
C GLU A 623 15.11 -19.48 1.22
N PHE A 624 16.30 -18.95 0.92
CA PHE A 624 17.55 -19.61 1.24
C PHE A 624 17.76 -19.71 2.75
N ASN A 625 17.74 -20.92 3.29
CA ASN A 625 17.93 -21.18 4.72
C ASN A 625 18.77 -22.45 4.95
N ARG A 626 19.88 -22.59 4.21
CA ARG A 626 20.85 -23.68 4.37
C ARG A 626 22.11 -23.20 5.08
N SER A 627 22.75 -24.10 5.83
CA SER A 627 24.01 -23.80 6.51
C SER A 627 25.13 -23.57 5.48
N LEU A 628 26.00 -22.60 5.75
CA LEU A 628 27.22 -22.39 4.95
C LEU A 628 28.43 -23.21 5.48
N LYS A 629 28.21 -24.11 6.45
CA LYS A 629 29.30 -24.88 7.06
C LYS A 629 29.97 -25.80 6.03
N GLY A 630 31.29 -25.66 5.89
CA GLY A 630 32.08 -26.45 4.94
C GLY A 630 32.29 -25.79 3.58
N ILE A 631 31.54 -24.73 3.26
CA ILE A 631 31.71 -23.96 2.02
C ILE A 631 32.92 -23.03 2.14
N GLN A 632 33.78 -23.06 1.13
CA GLN A 632 34.93 -22.17 1.02
C GLN A 632 34.52 -20.88 0.31
N LEU A 633 34.34 -19.80 1.07
CA LEU A 633 34.08 -18.47 0.52
C LEU A 633 35.36 -17.92 -0.14
N PRO A 634 35.28 -17.36 -1.36
CA PRO A 634 36.47 -16.89 -2.07
C PRO A 634 37.09 -15.65 -1.42
N SER A 635 38.42 -15.56 -1.46
CA SER A 635 39.19 -14.46 -0.84
C SER A 635 39.02 -13.09 -1.51
N SER A 636 38.31 -13.03 -2.64
CA SER A 636 37.93 -11.81 -3.34
C SER A 636 36.55 -11.27 -2.94
N LEU A 637 35.77 -12.01 -2.14
CA LEU A 637 34.39 -11.68 -1.84
C LEU A 637 34.30 -10.38 -1.02
N GLN A 638 33.60 -9.39 -1.53
CA GLN A 638 33.42 -8.07 -0.93
C GLN A 638 32.01 -7.90 -0.33
N SER A 639 31.00 -8.57 -0.89
CA SER A 639 29.62 -8.51 -0.40
C SER A 639 29.03 -9.90 -0.23
N LEU A 640 28.44 -10.15 0.94
CA LEU A 640 27.64 -11.32 1.24
C LEU A 640 26.26 -10.88 1.75
N THR A 641 25.23 -11.25 1.00
CA THR A 641 23.85 -10.84 1.28
C THR A 641 22.95 -12.05 1.41
N PHE A 642 22.21 -12.10 2.51
CA PHE A 642 21.09 -13.00 2.73
C PHE A 642 19.79 -12.22 2.72
N ASP A 643 18.74 -12.85 2.17
CA ASP A 643 17.40 -12.29 2.11
C ASP A 643 16.49 -12.96 3.18
N GLU A 644 15.18 -12.74 3.10
CA GLU A 644 14.12 -13.00 4.09
C GLU A 644 14.34 -14.18 5.06
N GLU A 645 14.43 -15.43 4.59
CA GLU A 645 14.31 -16.64 5.42
C GLU A 645 15.62 -17.16 6.05
N PHE A 646 16.78 -16.59 5.70
CA PHE A 646 18.05 -17.09 6.21
C PHE A 646 18.15 -16.94 7.74
N ASN A 647 18.18 -18.07 8.45
CA ASN A 647 18.32 -18.10 9.90
C ASN A 647 19.18 -19.30 10.32
N GLN A 648 20.42 -19.36 9.84
CA GLN A 648 21.42 -20.35 10.23
C GLN A 648 22.59 -19.69 10.97
N SER A 649 23.26 -20.45 11.85
CA SER A 649 24.48 -19.99 12.53
C SER A 649 25.64 -19.78 11.55
N LEU A 650 26.41 -18.71 11.78
CA LEU A 650 27.70 -18.47 11.11
C LEU A 650 28.90 -19.02 11.90
N GLU A 651 28.68 -19.71 13.02
CA GLU A 651 29.76 -20.25 13.84
C GLU A 651 30.63 -21.25 13.05
N GLY A 652 31.96 -21.04 13.11
CA GLY A 652 32.94 -21.89 12.41
C GLY A 652 33.08 -21.60 10.91
N ILE A 653 32.34 -20.65 10.34
CA ILE A 653 32.49 -20.21 8.95
C ILE A 653 33.60 -19.15 8.86
N GLN A 654 34.54 -19.35 7.94
CA GLN A 654 35.63 -18.42 7.69
C GLN A 654 35.17 -17.33 6.72
N LEU A 655 34.87 -16.14 7.27
CA LEU A 655 34.54 -14.97 6.46
C LEU A 655 35.83 -14.41 5.81
N PRO A 656 35.84 -14.11 4.50
CA PRO A 656 37.05 -13.68 3.81
C PRO A 656 37.49 -12.28 4.25
N SER A 657 38.81 -12.05 4.29
CA SER A 657 39.42 -10.78 4.73
C SER A 657 39.21 -9.59 3.78
N SER A 658 38.58 -9.83 2.63
CA SER A 658 38.14 -8.81 1.67
C SER A 658 36.71 -8.34 1.90
N LEU A 659 35.92 -9.00 2.75
CA LEU A 659 34.50 -8.74 2.90
C LEU A 659 34.26 -7.34 3.49
N GLN A 660 33.55 -6.50 2.74
CA GLN A 660 33.23 -5.12 3.09
C GLN A 660 31.78 -4.97 3.56
N SER A 661 30.86 -5.81 3.07
CA SER A 661 29.43 -5.77 3.42
C SER A 661 28.92 -7.14 3.80
N LEU A 662 28.25 -7.21 4.95
CA LEU A 662 27.49 -8.37 5.42
C LEU A 662 26.06 -7.94 5.74
N THR A 663 25.10 -8.49 5.00
CA THR A 663 23.68 -8.16 5.13
C THR A 663 22.87 -9.41 5.42
N PHE A 664 22.08 -9.37 6.48
CA PHE A 664 21.11 -10.39 6.84
C PHE A 664 19.69 -9.96 6.52
N GLY A 665 18.87 -10.92 6.09
CA GLY A 665 17.46 -10.70 5.81
C GLY A 665 16.56 -10.87 7.02
N PHE A 666 15.25 -10.78 6.77
CA PHE A 666 14.19 -10.57 7.77
C PHE A 666 14.28 -11.50 9.00
N LYS A 667 14.43 -12.81 8.79
CA LYS A 667 14.31 -13.86 9.82
C LYS A 667 15.58 -14.13 10.62
N PHE A 668 16.72 -13.56 10.23
CA PHE A 668 17.99 -13.87 10.87
C PHE A 668 17.98 -13.44 12.35
N ASN A 669 18.09 -14.40 13.26
CA ASN A 669 18.09 -14.16 14.71
C ASN A 669 19.04 -15.12 15.45
N HIS A 670 20.13 -15.53 14.80
CA HIS A 670 21.20 -16.31 15.43
C HIS A 670 22.27 -15.42 16.07
N SER A 671 22.88 -15.90 17.15
CA SER A 671 24.00 -15.22 17.81
C SER A 671 25.22 -15.17 16.89
N LEU A 672 25.96 -14.06 16.96
CA LEU A 672 27.27 -13.91 16.32
C LEU A 672 28.43 -14.26 17.28
N GLU A 673 28.14 -14.83 18.45
CA GLU A 673 29.17 -15.36 19.36
C GLU A 673 30.04 -16.41 18.65
N GLY A 674 31.36 -16.30 18.79
CA GLY A 674 32.32 -17.17 18.11
C GLY A 674 32.56 -16.85 16.63
N VAL A 675 31.80 -15.94 16.02
CA VAL A 675 31.98 -15.51 14.62
C VAL A 675 33.10 -14.45 14.54
N GLN A 676 34.10 -14.70 13.71
CA GLN A 676 35.19 -13.74 13.47
C GLN A 676 34.79 -12.77 12.34
N LEU A 677 34.45 -11.53 12.69
CA LEU A 677 34.16 -10.49 11.70
C LEU A 677 35.47 -9.99 11.06
N PRO A 678 35.56 -9.90 9.71
CA PRO A 678 36.80 -9.52 9.04
C PRO A 678 37.13 -8.04 9.24
N SER A 679 38.43 -7.71 9.32
CA SER A 679 38.92 -6.35 9.57
C SER A 679 38.62 -5.36 8.45
N SER A 680 38.17 -5.82 7.27
CA SER A 680 37.75 -5.02 6.13
C SER A 680 36.28 -4.61 6.16
N LEU A 681 35.47 -5.16 7.08
CA LEU A 681 34.02 -5.00 7.08
C LEU A 681 33.61 -3.56 7.37
N GLN A 682 32.99 -2.90 6.39
CA GLN A 682 32.52 -1.52 6.46
C GLN A 682 31.03 -1.42 6.77
N SER A 683 30.23 -2.42 6.40
CA SER A 683 28.78 -2.43 6.63
C SER A 683 28.31 -3.75 7.24
N LEU A 684 27.57 -3.66 8.34
CA LEU A 684 26.88 -4.77 8.98
C LEU A 684 25.40 -4.42 9.13
N THR A 685 24.54 -5.16 8.42
CA THR A 685 23.10 -4.95 8.44
C THR A 685 22.37 -6.19 8.92
N PHE A 686 21.58 -6.05 9.96
CA PHE A 686 20.67 -7.07 10.47
C PHE A 686 19.25 -6.85 9.93
N GLY A 687 18.54 -7.96 9.71
CA GLY A 687 17.13 -7.94 9.34
C GLY A 687 16.19 -7.81 10.53
N HIS A 688 14.89 -7.83 10.24
CA HIS A 688 13.82 -7.42 11.14
C HIS A 688 13.79 -8.17 12.48
N ASP A 689 13.93 -9.50 12.47
CA ASP A 689 13.75 -10.36 13.65
C ASP A 689 15.02 -10.48 14.51
N PHE A 690 16.15 -9.90 14.09
CA PHE A 690 17.40 -9.98 14.84
C PHE A 690 17.28 -9.31 16.21
N ASN A 691 17.42 -10.09 17.27
CA ASN A 691 17.33 -9.63 18.65
C ASN A 691 18.31 -10.37 19.58
N GLN A 692 19.50 -10.72 19.07
CA GLN A 692 20.57 -11.35 19.85
C GLN A 692 21.56 -10.32 20.41
N SER A 693 22.19 -10.65 21.54
CA SER A 693 23.16 -9.76 22.17
C SER A 693 24.45 -9.69 21.34
N LEU A 694 25.04 -8.49 21.27
CA LEU A 694 26.37 -8.28 20.71
C LEU A 694 27.46 -8.21 21.80
N ALA A 695 27.13 -8.58 23.05
CA ALA A 695 28.12 -8.60 24.13
C ALA A 695 29.25 -9.61 23.84
N GLY A 696 30.50 -9.17 24.03
CA GLY A 696 31.69 -10.00 23.74
C GLY A 696 32.12 -10.05 22.27
N ILE A 697 31.32 -9.48 21.35
CA ILE A 697 31.63 -9.47 19.93
C ILE A 697 32.56 -8.29 19.60
N GLN A 698 33.67 -8.58 18.93
CA GLN A 698 34.62 -7.56 18.48
C GLN A 698 34.15 -6.98 17.15
N LEU A 699 33.63 -5.75 17.17
CA LEU A 699 33.30 -5.01 15.96
C LEU A 699 34.59 -4.50 15.28
N PRO A 700 34.76 -4.68 13.96
CA PRO A 700 36.00 -4.31 13.28
C PRO A 700 36.17 -2.79 13.22
N SER A 701 37.42 -2.32 13.33
CA SER A 701 37.77 -0.89 13.34
C SER A 701 37.55 -0.14 12.02
N SER A 702 37.13 -0.86 10.97
CA SER A 702 36.77 -0.30 9.66
C SER A 702 35.26 -0.12 9.48
N LEU A 703 34.44 -0.59 10.43
CA LEU A 703 32.98 -0.57 10.32
C LEU A 703 32.48 0.89 10.27
N GLN A 704 31.80 1.24 9.19
CA GLN A 704 31.23 2.56 8.91
C GLN A 704 29.71 2.56 9.09
N SER A 705 29.03 1.43 8.95
CA SER A 705 27.57 1.34 9.07
C SER A 705 27.16 0.11 9.88
N LEU A 706 26.35 0.33 10.91
CA LEU A 706 25.71 -0.71 11.71
C LEU A 706 24.20 -0.46 11.72
N LYS A 707 23.45 -1.40 11.16
CA LYS A 707 21.98 -1.29 11.07
C LYS A 707 21.31 -2.48 11.73
N PHE A 708 20.43 -2.20 12.68
CA PHE A 708 19.54 -3.17 13.30
C PHE A 708 18.16 -3.17 12.64
N GLY A 709 17.50 -4.32 12.63
CA GLY A 709 16.11 -4.44 12.19
C GLY A 709 15.11 -4.18 13.31
N ILE A 710 13.83 -4.22 12.95
CA ILE A 710 12.68 -3.76 13.75
C ILE A 710 12.69 -4.27 15.19
N HIS A 711 12.91 -5.57 15.42
CA HIS A 711 12.74 -6.24 16.71
C HIS A 711 13.99 -6.19 17.62
N PHE A 712 15.09 -5.57 17.18
CA PHE A 712 16.29 -5.48 18.00
C PHE A 712 16.05 -4.67 19.27
N ASN A 713 16.23 -5.29 20.43
CA ASN A 713 15.99 -4.68 21.74
C ASN A 713 16.98 -5.15 22.83
N GLN A 714 18.18 -5.59 22.44
CA GLN A 714 19.21 -6.00 23.39
C GLN A 714 20.01 -4.80 23.92
N SER A 715 20.55 -4.93 25.13
CA SER A 715 21.41 -3.89 25.71
C SER A 715 22.71 -3.77 24.92
N LEU A 716 23.10 -2.54 24.61
CA LEU A 716 24.42 -2.23 24.02
C LEU A 716 25.45 -1.78 25.08
N ALA A 717 25.13 -1.93 26.38
CA ALA A 717 26.04 -1.53 27.46
C ALA A 717 27.36 -2.32 27.39
N GLY A 718 28.49 -1.59 27.42
CA GLY A 718 29.84 -2.18 27.39
C GLY A 718 30.35 -2.56 26.01
N ILE A 719 29.55 -2.41 24.94
CA ILE A 719 30.00 -2.66 23.57
C ILE A 719 30.86 -1.50 23.10
N GLN A 720 32.06 -1.81 22.61
CA GLN A 720 32.96 -0.83 22.00
C GLN A 720 32.55 -0.63 20.54
N LEU A 721 31.94 0.52 20.24
CA LEU A 721 31.69 0.92 18.86
C LEU A 721 32.99 1.45 18.22
N PRO A 722 33.31 1.07 16.98
CA PRO A 722 34.53 1.52 16.33
C PRO A 722 34.46 3.01 15.97
N SER A 723 35.59 3.72 16.08
CA SER A 723 35.68 5.16 15.81
C SER A 723 35.37 5.54 14.36
N SER A 724 35.44 4.58 13.44
CA SER A 724 35.09 4.73 12.02
C SER A 724 33.58 4.78 11.74
N LEU A 725 32.73 4.44 12.71
CA LEU A 725 31.30 4.20 12.50
C LEU A 725 30.55 5.50 12.17
N GLN A 726 30.03 5.60 10.95
CA GLN A 726 29.35 6.79 10.43
C GLN A 726 27.83 6.71 10.57
N SER A 727 27.26 5.52 10.63
CA SER A 727 25.81 5.32 10.71
C SER A 727 25.47 4.23 11.71
N LEU A 728 24.48 4.51 12.58
CA LEU A 728 23.96 3.56 13.56
C LEU A 728 22.44 3.64 13.56
N THR A 729 21.81 2.67 12.93
CA THR A 729 20.36 2.59 12.82
C THR A 729 19.81 1.57 13.80
N PHE A 730 18.83 1.99 14.60
CA PHE A 730 18.08 1.10 15.48
C PHE A 730 16.73 0.71 14.86
N GLY A 731 16.21 -0.43 15.33
CA GLY A 731 14.86 -0.87 15.02
C GLY A 731 13.78 -0.18 15.84
N GLN A 732 12.53 -0.31 15.37
CA GLN A 732 11.34 0.28 16.00
C GLN A 732 10.96 -0.33 17.36
N GLU A 733 11.62 -1.37 17.83
CA GLU A 733 11.38 -1.95 19.16
C GLU A 733 12.51 -1.70 20.15
N PHE A 734 13.61 -1.06 19.71
CA PHE A 734 14.72 -0.74 20.60
C PHE A 734 14.28 0.20 21.72
N ASN A 735 14.37 -0.28 22.96
CA ASN A 735 13.87 0.37 24.17
C ASN A 735 14.71 0.12 25.43
N ASN A 736 15.84 -0.57 25.28
CA ASN A 736 16.77 -0.87 26.37
C ASN A 736 17.63 0.35 26.74
N GLN A 737 18.40 0.26 27.83
CA GLN A 737 19.29 1.35 28.25
C GLN A 737 20.21 1.75 27.11
N TRP A 738 20.21 3.05 26.80
CA TRP A 738 21.07 3.65 25.80
C TRP A 738 22.52 3.27 26.10
N PRO A 739 23.32 2.85 25.09
CA PRO A 739 24.73 2.60 25.32
C PRO A 739 25.37 3.86 25.91
N ASN A 740 26.06 3.71 27.04
CA ASN A 740 26.99 4.72 27.52
C ASN A 740 28.13 4.79 26.50
N PHE A 741 27.99 5.66 25.51
CA PHE A 741 29.05 5.89 24.53
C PHE A 741 30.25 6.49 25.25
N ILE A 742 31.34 5.74 25.37
CA ILE A 742 32.60 6.26 25.93
C ILE A 742 33.18 7.29 24.95
N GLU A 743 33.13 7.02 23.64
CA GLU A 743 33.41 7.97 22.55
C GLU A 743 32.58 7.60 21.31
N PRO A 744 31.45 8.29 21.05
CA PRO A 744 30.66 8.02 19.86
C PRO A 744 31.30 8.62 18.60
N PRO A 745 31.16 7.95 17.45
CA PRO A 745 31.91 8.27 16.24
C PRO A 745 31.37 9.51 15.51
N SER A 746 32.18 10.07 14.61
CA SER A 746 32.13 11.50 14.24
C SER A 746 30.99 11.95 13.31
N SER A 747 30.21 11.01 12.77
CA SER A 747 29.16 11.29 11.78
C SER A 747 27.87 10.51 12.02
N LEU A 748 27.73 9.89 13.20
CA LEU A 748 26.66 8.97 13.55
C LEU A 748 25.29 9.49 13.08
N GLN A 749 24.64 8.76 12.18
CA GLN A 749 23.23 8.98 11.87
C GLN A 749 22.41 8.00 12.69
N PHE A 750 21.55 8.50 13.59
CA PHE A 750 20.56 7.66 14.26
C PHE A 750 19.39 7.39 13.32
N GLY A 751 19.11 6.12 13.09
CA GLY A 751 17.87 5.66 12.47
C GLY A 751 16.81 5.32 13.52
N GLU A 752 15.55 5.43 13.08
CA GLU A 752 14.28 5.20 13.77
C GLU A 752 14.30 4.70 15.25
N PHE A 753 13.96 5.58 16.21
CA PHE A 753 13.62 5.23 17.61
C PHE A 753 12.33 4.42 17.86
N GLY A 754 12.44 3.32 18.61
CA GLY A 754 11.34 2.41 18.89
C GLY A 754 10.29 2.76 19.95
N LYS A 755 9.12 2.12 19.87
CA LYS A 755 7.83 2.62 20.37
C LYS A 755 7.52 2.44 21.88
N LYS A 756 8.34 1.85 22.75
CA LYS A 756 7.74 1.27 23.98
C LYS A 756 8.20 1.66 25.39
N THR A 757 9.28 2.40 25.63
CA THR A 757 9.63 2.68 27.04
C THR A 757 10.42 3.96 27.34
N ILE A 758 10.85 4.72 26.33
CA ILE A 758 11.44 6.04 26.60
C ILE A 758 10.30 7.02 26.90
N GLN A 759 9.87 7.09 28.15
CA GLN A 759 8.92 8.10 28.63
C GLN A 759 9.49 9.53 28.49
N SER A 760 10.82 9.65 28.44
CA SER A 760 11.55 10.88 28.18
C SER A 760 12.96 10.58 27.69
N LEU A 761 13.46 11.35 26.73
CA LEU A 761 14.89 11.33 26.34
C LEU A 761 15.77 12.10 27.35
N ALA A 762 15.20 12.62 28.45
CA ALA A 762 15.94 13.32 29.49
C ALA A 762 17.06 12.44 30.07
N GLY A 763 18.28 12.98 30.10
CA GLY A 763 19.47 12.28 30.58
C GLY A 763 20.24 11.49 29.51
N ILE A 764 19.71 11.34 28.29
CA ILE A 764 20.45 10.75 27.17
C ILE A 764 21.57 11.70 26.75
N GLN A 765 22.81 11.21 26.79
CA GLN A 765 23.97 11.91 26.25
C GLN A 765 24.09 11.60 24.76
N LEU A 766 23.77 12.58 23.93
CA LEU A 766 24.00 12.50 22.48
C LEU A 766 25.50 12.71 22.18
N PRO A 767 26.05 12.02 21.16
CA PRO A 767 27.42 12.22 20.70
C PRO A 767 27.74 13.69 20.40
N SER A 768 28.83 14.21 20.93
CA SER A 768 29.26 15.60 20.66
C SER A 768 29.65 15.86 19.20
N SER A 769 29.84 14.79 18.43
CA SER A 769 30.15 14.82 17.00
C SER A 769 28.94 14.57 16.09
N LEU A 770 27.75 14.31 16.65
CA LEU A 770 26.55 13.99 15.87
C LEU A 770 26.23 15.09 14.85
N GLN A 771 26.15 14.75 13.57
CA GLN A 771 25.83 15.72 12.51
C GLN A 771 24.36 15.63 12.05
N SER A 772 23.75 14.45 12.14
CA SER A 772 22.35 14.24 11.72
C SER A 772 21.62 13.35 12.72
N LEU A 773 20.43 13.78 13.12
CA LEU A 773 19.55 13.07 14.04
C LEU A 773 18.20 12.87 13.38
N THR A 774 17.80 11.61 13.19
CA THR A 774 16.48 11.25 12.67
C THR A 774 15.70 10.43 13.68
N PHE A 775 14.49 10.85 14.00
CA PHE A 775 13.57 10.13 14.88
C PHE A 775 12.68 9.16 14.09
N ALA A 776 12.25 8.04 14.70
CA ALA A 776 11.40 7.06 14.02
C ALA A 776 10.04 7.59 13.64
N PHE A 777 9.45 6.90 12.67
CA PHE A 777 8.03 6.95 12.34
C PHE A 777 7.09 7.13 13.55
N LYS A 778 7.25 6.38 14.65
CA LYS A 778 6.32 6.42 15.81
C LYS A 778 6.81 7.29 16.97
N PHE A 779 7.94 7.98 16.84
CA PHE A 779 8.48 8.83 17.90
C PHE A 779 7.58 10.05 18.14
N ASN A 780 7.07 10.21 19.36
CA ASN A 780 6.22 11.34 19.76
C ASN A 780 6.42 11.74 21.23
N TYR A 781 7.68 11.76 21.68
CA TYR A 781 8.04 12.12 23.06
C TYR A 781 8.62 13.53 23.14
N SER A 782 8.47 14.18 24.30
CA SER A 782 9.02 15.52 24.52
C SER A 782 10.54 15.48 24.46
N LEU A 783 11.15 16.54 23.91
CA LEU A 783 12.60 16.75 23.94
C LEU A 783 13.06 17.53 25.18
N GLU A 784 12.18 17.77 26.15
CA GLU A 784 12.53 18.51 27.37
C GLU A 784 13.69 17.83 28.11
N GLY A 785 14.71 18.62 28.45
CA GLY A 785 15.93 18.13 29.10
C GLY A 785 16.95 17.46 28.16
N VAL A 786 16.65 17.29 26.86
CA VAL A 786 17.60 16.77 25.88
C VAL A 786 18.61 17.85 25.48
N GLN A 787 19.89 17.53 25.59
CA GLN A 787 20.97 18.39 25.10
C GLN A 787 21.32 18.00 23.66
N LEU A 788 20.90 18.81 22.69
CA LEU A 788 21.27 18.62 21.29
C LEU A 788 22.75 19.04 21.09
N PRO A 789 23.57 18.21 20.43
CA PRO A 789 25.00 18.49 20.29
C PRO A 789 25.26 19.67 19.35
N SER A 790 26.30 20.45 19.66
CA SER A 790 26.66 21.67 18.91
C SER A 790 27.19 21.42 17.50
N SER A 791 27.42 20.17 17.11
CA SER A 791 27.79 19.74 15.75
C SER A 791 26.60 19.42 14.86
N LEU A 792 25.38 19.37 15.41
CA LEU A 792 24.19 18.88 14.70
C LEU A 792 23.81 19.82 13.55
N GLN A 793 23.80 19.31 12.33
CA GLN A 793 23.47 20.04 11.10
C GLN A 793 22.06 19.71 10.58
N SER A 794 21.55 18.51 10.84
CA SER A 794 20.23 18.07 10.40
C SER A 794 19.43 17.44 11.53
N LEU A 795 18.17 17.88 11.69
CA LEU A 795 17.21 17.31 12.64
C LEU A 795 15.92 16.95 11.91
N THR A 796 15.60 15.65 11.89
CA THR A 796 14.40 15.13 11.21
C THR A 796 13.52 14.38 12.20
N PHE A 797 12.27 14.80 12.32
CA PHE A 797 11.27 14.11 13.12
C PHE A 797 10.50 13.10 12.29
N GLY A 798 10.23 11.93 12.87
CA GLY A 798 9.45 10.91 12.21
C GLY A 798 7.94 11.18 12.23
N ARG A 799 7.20 10.37 11.46
CA ARG A 799 5.80 10.62 11.06
C ARG A 799 4.85 11.04 12.18
N ALA A 800 4.96 10.45 13.38
CA ALA A 800 4.04 10.64 14.51
C ALA A 800 4.42 11.77 15.46
N PHE A 801 5.55 12.46 15.26
CA PHE A 801 6.00 13.50 16.18
C PHE A 801 5.05 14.71 16.16
N ASN A 802 4.50 15.06 17.32
CA ASN A 802 3.59 16.18 17.50
C ASN A 802 3.75 16.85 18.88
N GLN A 803 4.98 16.85 19.44
CA GLN A 803 5.28 17.53 20.70
C GLN A 803 5.76 18.97 20.47
N SER A 804 5.53 19.84 21.46
CA SER A 804 6.05 21.22 21.43
C SER A 804 7.57 21.24 21.51
N LEU A 805 8.19 22.19 20.80
CA LEU A 805 9.62 22.49 20.91
C LEU A 805 9.91 23.73 21.79
N GLN A 806 8.90 24.23 22.50
CA GLN A 806 9.09 25.36 23.42
C GLN A 806 10.14 25.02 24.49
N GLY A 807 11.11 25.93 24.70
CA GLY A 807 12.20 25.74 25.65
C GLY A 807 13.36 24.86 25.16
N ILE A 808 13.22 24.21 24.00
CA ILE A 808 14.29 23.40 23.41
C ILE A 808 15.32 24.31 22.74
N GLN A 809 16.60 24.16 23.10
CA GLN A 809 17.70 24.89 22.48
C GLN A 809 18.14 24.17 21.21
N LEU A 810 17.80 24.73 20.04
CA LEU A 810 18.30 24.24 18.77
C LEU A 810 19.77 24.69 18.58
N PRO A 811 20.68 23.79 18.16
CA PRO A 811 22.10 24.10 18.06
C PRO A 811 22.38 25.10 16.93
N SER A 812 23.36 25.99 17.12
CA SER A 812 23.73 27.05 16.18
C SER A 812 24.35 26.55 14.87
N SER A 813 24.63 25.25 14.77
CA SER A 813 25.11 24.57 13.56
C SER A 813 23.97 24.02 12.68
N LEU A 814 22.73 24.02 13.15
CA LEU A 814 21.61 23.35 12.49
C LEU A 814 21.27 24.04 11.17
N GLN A 815 21.34 23.31 10.06
CA GLN A 815 21.08 23.77 8.69
C GLN A 815 19.73 23.27 8.15
N SER A 816 19.23 22.12 8.63
CA SER A 816 17.97 21.54 8.19
C SER A 816 17.10 21.12 9.37
N LEU A 817 15.82 21.53 9.35
CA LEU A 817 14.80 21.11 10.31
C LEU A 817 13.58 20.59 9.56
N THR A 818 13.28 19.31 9.74
CA THR A 818 12.17 18.62 9.07
C THR A 818 11.21 18.02 10.09
N PHE A 819 9.94 18.42 10.03
CA PHE A 819 8.88 17.89 10.87
C PHE A 819 8.17 16.70 10.22
N GLY A 820 7.75 15.76 11.06
CA GLY A 820 6.99 14.58 10.65
C GLY A 820 5.54 14.88 10.28
N ARG A 821 4.89 13.92 9.61
CA ARG A 821 3.53 14.02 9.05
C ARG A 821 2.49 14.59 10.01
N THR A 822 2.49 14.23 11.29
CA THR A 822 1.45 14.61 12.28
C THR A 822 1.77 15.88 13.06
N PHE A 823 2.93 16.51 12.83
CA PHE A 823 3.32 17.70 13.58
C PHE A 823 2.36 18.86 13.29
N ASN A 824 1.71 19.38 14.33
CA ASN A 824 0.74 20.48 14.24
C ASN A 824 0.75 21.36 15.51
N GLN A 825 1.93 21.53 16.14
CA GLN A 825 2.10 22.41 17.29
C GLN A 825 2.44 23.84 16.85
N ARG A 826 2.08 24.83 17.68
CA ARG A 826 2.49 26.23 17.45
C ARG A 826 3.99 26.38 17.63
N LEU A 827 4.56 27.37 16.96
CA LEU A 827 6.00 27.64 17.00
C LEU A 827 6.36 28.89 17.81
N ASP A 828 5.38 29.43 18.56
CA ASP A 828 5.51 30.61 19.39
C ASP A 828 6.67 30.44 20.40
N GLY A 829 7.63 31.38 20.38
CA GLY A 829 8.78 31.36 21.30
C GLY A 829 9.88 30.35 20.97
N ILE A 830 9.84 29.69 19.81
CA ILE A 830 10.96 28.87 19.32
C ILE A 830 12.02 29.77 18.67
N HIS A 831 13.26 29.64 19.12
CA HIS A 831 14.41 30.30 18.51
C HIS A 831 15.00 29.42 17.41
N LEU A 832 14.69 29.74 16.15
CA LEU A 832 15.34 29.10 15.00
C LEU A 832 16.78 29.61 14.85
N PRO A 833 17.78 28.72 14.68
CA PRO A 833 19.18 29.12 14.61
C PRO A 833 19.50 29.86 13.31
N SER A 834 20.43 30.81 13.37
CA SER A 834 20.83 31.67 12.23
C SER A 834 21.58 30.93 11.12
N SER A 835 21.88 29.64 11.30
CA SER A 835 22.47 28.74 10.31
C SER A 835 21.42 27.99 9.49
N LEU A 836 20.14 28.04 9.87
CA LEU A 836 19.08 27.21 9.28
C LEU A 836 18.83 27.62 7.82
N GLN A 837 18.99 26.67 6.90
CA GLN A 837 18.82 26.86 5.45
C GLN A 837 17.52 26.24 4.93
N SER A 838 17.03 25.17 5.57
CA SER A 838 15.80 24.49 5.17
C SER A 838 14.86 24.26 6.35
N LEU A 839 13.59 24.61 6.17
CA LEU A 839 12.51 24.34 7.11
C LEU A 839 11.34 23.66 6.39
N THR A 840 11.02 22.43 6.79
CA THR A 840 9.97 21.62 6.17
C THR A 840 8.94 21.17 7.20
N PHE A 841 7.67 21.48 6.93
CA PHE A 841 6.53 21.05 7.74
C PHE A 841 5.88 19.78 7.19
N GLY A 842 5.39 18.94 8.10
CA GLY A 842 4.70 17.72 7.75
C GLY A 842 3.24 17.93 7.34
N ARG A 843 2.62 16.84 6.87
CA ARG A 843 1.27 16.80 6.28
C ARG A 843 0.20 17.55 7.07
N THR A 844 0.11 17.43 8.39
CA THR A 844 -1.00 17.97 9.19
C THR A 844 -0.72 19.35 9.77
N PHE A 845 0.43 19.96 9.48
CA PHE A 845 0.77 21.27 10.05
C PHE A 845 -0.15 22.35 9.48
N ASN A 846 -0.93 22.99 10.36
CA ASN A 846 -1.89 24.04 10.00
C ASN A 846 -2.02 25.12 11.10
N GLN A 847 -0.95 25.35 11.87
CA GLN A 847 -0.90 26.43 12.85
C GLN A 847 -0.48 27.76 12.22
N SER A 848 -0.91 28.87 12.82
CA SER A 848 -0.41 30.19 12.44
C SER A 848 1.10 30.28 12.68
N LEU A 849 1.79 31.05 11.84
CA LEU A 849 3.19 31.39 12.02
C LEU A 849 3.38 32.75 12.73
N ASP A 850 2.32 33.35 13.27
CA ASP A 850 2.40 34.63 13.95
C ASP A 850 3.44 34.60 15.08
N GLY A 851 4.33 35.60 15.10
CA GLY A 851 5.39 35.69 16.12
C GLY A 851 6.61 34.80 15.88
N ILE A 852 6.66 33.99 14.80
CA ILE A 852 7.89 33.29 14.43
C ILE A 852 8.89 34.24 13.75
N HIS A 853 10.15 34.14 14.14
CA HIS A 853 11.25 34.80 13.46
C HIS A 853 11.96 33.81 12.54
N LEU A 854 11.74 33.92 11.23
CA LEU A 854 12.45 33.13 10.23
C LEU A 854 13.89 33.64 10.10
N PRO A 855 14.92 32.76 10.15
CA PRO A 855 16.31 33.19 10.09
C PRO A 855 16.71 33.70 8.70
N SER A 856 17.62 34.67 8.66
CA SER A 856 18.09 35.32 7.42
C SER A 856 18.93 34.42 6.51
N SER A 857 19.24 33.20 6.94
CA SER A 857 19.93 32.16 6.18
C SER A 857 18.97 31.22 5.45
N LEU A 858 17.66 31.28 5.73
CA LEU A 858 16.69 30.31 5.23
C LEU A 858 16.54 30.42 3.71
N GLN A 859 16.80 29.34 2.99
CA GLN A 859 16.75 29.24 1.53
C GLN A 859 15.51 28.49 1.06
N SER A 860 14.98 27.55 1.85
CA SER A 860 13.79 26.76 1.51
C SER A 860 12.78 26.74 2.65
N LEU A 861 11.52 27.01 2.31
CA LEU A 861 10.38 26.90 3.22
C LEU A 861 9.29 26.05 2.54
N THR A 862 8.98 24.90 3.14
CA THR A 862 8.00 23.95 2.60
C THR A 862 6.90 23.67 3.61
N PHE A 863 5.65 23.89 3.20
CA PHE A 863 4.46 23.56 3.96
C PHE A 863 3.87 22.22 3.53
N GLY A 864 3.34 21.47 4.49
CA GLY A 864 2.69 20.20 4.25
C GLY A 864 1.23 20.32 3.77
N PHE A 865 0.62 19.16 3.52
CA PHE A 865 -0.69 18.99 2.90
C PHE A 865 -1.81 19.88 3.47
N GLU A 866 -1.98 19.95 4.79
CA GLU A 866 -3.14 20.58 5.44
C GLU A 866 -2.95 22.08 5.73
N PHE A 867 -1.78 22.65 5.43
CA PHE A 867 -1.48 24.05 5.75
C PHE A 867 -2.36 25.01 4.95
N ASN A 868 -3.19 25.80 5.64
CA ASN A 868 -4.10 26.78 5.04
C ASN A 868 -4.25 28.07 5.88
N GLN A 869 -3.18 28.48 6.54
CA GLN A 869 -3.11 29.73 7.30
C GLN A 869 -2.61 30.90 6.45
N SER A 870 -2.94 32.13 6.87
CA SER A 870 -2.44 33.34 6.22
C SER A 870 -0.96 33.58 6.57
N LEU A 871 -0.18 34.07 5.61
CA LEU A 871 1.19 34.56 5.86
C LEU A 871 1.24 36.09 6.13
N LYS A 872 0.08 36.73 6.36
CA LYS A 872 0.02 38.17 6.62
C LYS A 872 0.78 38.51 7.91
N GLY A 873 1.71 39.45 7.83
CA GLY A 873 2.54 39.86 8.98
C GLY A 873 3.83 39.07 9.14
N ILE A 874 4.01 37.96 8.42
CA ILE A 874 5.24 37.18 8.41
C ILE A 874 6.28 37.84 7.51
N GLN A 875 7.48 38.06 8.05
CA GLN A 875 8.62 38.56 7.29
C GLN A 875 9.36 37.37 6.67
N LEU A 876 9.20 37.20 5.35
CA LEU A 876 9.96 36.19 4.60
C LEU A 876 11.42 36.66 4.45
N PRO A 877 12.42 35.80 4.72
CA PRO A 877 13.82 36.19 4.70
C PRO A 877 14.31 36.46 3.27
N SER A 878 15.20 37.44 3.13
CA SER A 878 15.76 37.87 1.83
C SER A 878 16.68 36.85 1.14
N SER A 879 16.98 35.73 1.82
CA SER A 879 17.73 34.59 1.29
C SER A 879 16.83 33.51 0.68
N LEU A 880 15.50 33.59 0.86
CA LEU A 880 14.58 32.52 0.50
C LEU A 880 14.56 32.34 -1.03
N GLN A 881 14.87 31.13 -1.49
CA GLN A 881 14.94 30.75 -2.90
C GLN A 881 13.75 29.88 -3.32
N SER A 882 13.19 29.09 -2.41
CA SER A 882 12.03 28.24 -2.66
C SER A 882 10.95 28.41 -1.60
N LEU A 883 9.71 28.58 -2.05
CA LEU A 883 8.51 28.60 -1.23
C LEU A 883 7.47 27.62 -1.81
N THR A 884 7.16 26.58 -1.04
CA THR A 884 6.25 25.52 -1.46
C THR A 884 5.06 25.41 -0.50
N PHE A 885 3.84 25.46 -1.05
CA PHE A 885 2.60 25.23 -0.32
C PHE A 885 2.05 23.84 -0.60
N GLY A 886 1.43 23.24 0.42
CA GLY A 886 0.79 21.92 0.31
C GLY A 886 -0.63 21.97 -0.24
N PHE A 887 -1.25 20.78 -0.29
CA PHE A 887 -2.52 20.49 -0.96
C PHE A 887 -3.68 21.42 -0.59
N GLU A 888 -3.90 21.74 0.69
CA GLU A 888 -5.07 22.49 1.18
C GLU A 888 -4.90 24.01 1.13
N PHE A 889 -3.72 24.52 0.78
CA PHE A 889 -3.44 25.95 0.84
C PHE A 889 -4.29 26.73 -0.18
N ASN A 890 -5.18 27.60 0.32
CA ASN A 890 -6.06 28.42 -0.52
C ASN A 890 -6.25 29.84 0.05
N ARG A 891 -5.17 30.44 0.56
CA ARG A 891 -5.17 31.83 1.05
C ARG A 891 -4.52 32.77 0.04
N SER A 892 -5.02 34.00 -0.03
CA SER A 892 -4.48 35.02 -0.93
C SER A 892 -3.11 35.50 -0.45
N LEU A 893 -2.17 35.69 -1.38
CA LEU A 893 -0.87 36.32 -1.11
C LEU A 893 -0.92 37.85 -1.22
N LYS A 894 -2.10 38.47 -1.41
CA LYS A 894 -2.22 39.92 -1.57
C LYS A 894 -1.71 40.66 -0.32
N GLY A 895 -0.77 41.58 -0.52
CA GLY A 895 -0.15 42.35 0.56
C GLY A 895 1.01 41.65 1.27
N ILE A 896 1.39 40.44 0.85
CA ILE A 896 2.59 39.74 1.35
C ILE A 896 3.79 40.12 0.46
N GLN A 897 4.90 40.47 1.10
CA GLN A 897 6.15 40.82 0.40
C GLN A 897 6.93 39.54 0.11
N LEU A 898 6.98 39.14 -1.16
CA LEU A 898 7.81 38.01 -1.60
C LEU A 898 9.25 38.49 -1.82
N PRO A 899 10.27 37.78 -1.28
CA PRO A 899 11.66 38.23 -1.37
C PRO A 899 12.18 38.14 -2.81
N SER A 900 13.03 39.09 -3.21
CA SER A 900 13.59 39.15 -4.57
C SER A 900 14.51 37.98 -4.91
N SER A 901 15.03 37.26 -3.92
CA SER A 901 15.83 36.04 -4.09
C SER A 901 15.01 34.82 -4.52
N LEU A 902 13.67 34.86 -4.44
CA LEU A 902 12.82 33.71 -4.68
C LEU A 902 12.89 33.26 -6.14
N GLN A 903 13.31 32.02 -6.36
CA GLN A 903 13.47 31.38 -7.67
C GLN A 903 12.33 30.42 -7.99
N SER A 904 11.70 29.81 -6.97
CA SER A 904 10.60 28.86 -7.14
C SER A 904 9.44 29.17 -6.20
N LEU A 905 8.24 29.24 -6.77
CA LEU A 905 6.97 29.37 -6.05
C LEU A 905 6.01 28.28 -6.51
N THR A 906 5.62 27.41 -5.59
CA THR A 906 4.76 26.25 -5.88
C THR A 906 3.53 26.28 -4.99
N PHE A 907 2.36 26.25 -5.62
CA PHE A 907 1.08 26.09 -4.95
C PHE A 907 0.58 24.64 -5.05
N GLY A 908 -0.04 24.14 -3.97
CA GLY A 908 -0.67 22.82 -3.95
C GLY A 908 -2.08 22.82 -4.54
N TYR A 909 -2.70 21.64 -4.55
CA TYR A 909 -3.93 21.34 -5.29
C TYR A 909 -5.07 22.34 -5.05
N ASN A 910 -5.53 22.61 -3.83
CA ASN A 910 -6.71 23.46 -3.57
C ASN A 910 -6.48 24.98 -3.80
N PHE A 911 -5.29 25.42 -4.19
CA PHE A 911 -5.04 26.85 -4.40
C PHE A 911 -5.85 27.39 -5.59
N ASN A 912 -6.78 28.29 -5.31
CA ASN A 912 -7.64 28.90 -6.32
C ASN A 912 -7.90 30.40 -6.06
N GLN A 913 -6.92 31.09 -5.48
CA GLN A 913 -7.00 32.54 -5.26
C GLN A 913 -6.44 33.31 -6.46
N SER A 914 -7.00 34.50 -6.73
CA SER A 914 -6.49 35.37 -7.80
C SER A 914 -5.06 35.84 -7.50
N LEU A 915 -4.23 35.86 -8.54
CA LEU A 915 -2.88 36.45 -8.53
C LEU A 915 -2.87 37.95 -8.86
N GLU A 916 -4.04 38.54 -9.12
CA GLU A 916 -4.16 39.96 -9.44
C GLU A 916 -3.69 40.86 -8.27
N GLY A 917 -2.82 41.81 -8.58
CA GLY A 917 -2.25 42.73 -7.58
C GLY A 917 -1.19 42.10 -6.66
N ILE A 918 -0.72 40.88 -6.95
CA ILE A 918 0.44 40.27 -6.28
C ILE A 918 1.70 40.60 -7.08
N GLN A 919 2.72 41.13 -6.40
CA GLN A 919 4.02 41.39 -7.01
C GLN A 919 4.86 40.12 -6.96
N LEU A 920 4.97 39.43 -8.11
CA LEU A 920 5.87 38.29 -8.25
C LEU A 920 7.33 38.77 -8.32
N PRO A 921 8.27 38.10 -7.64
CA PRO A 921 9.66 38.55 -7.54
C PRO A 921 10.40 38.44 -8.87
N SER A 922 11.34 39.36 -9.11
CA SER A 922 12.02 39.52 -10.40
C SER A 922 13.02 38.42 -10.76
N ASN A 923 13.40 37.55 -9.81
CA ASN A 923 14.28 36.40 -10.04
C ASN A 923 13.51 35.08 -10.09
N LEU A 924 12.18 35.10 -10.06
CA LEU A 924 11.36 33.89 -10.09
C LEU A 924 11.56 33.15 -11.42
N GLN A 925 12.05 31.92 -11.36
CA GLN A 925 12.33 31.06 -12.51
C GLN A 925 11.23 30.01 -12.72
N SER A 926 10.56 29.58 -11.65
CA SER A 926 9.51 28.56 -11.72
C SER A 926 8.27 29.00 -10.95
N LEU A 927 7.11 28.93 -11.62
CA LEU A 927 5.79 29.14 -11.04
C LEU A 927 4.90 27.93 -11.34
N THR A 928 4.45 27.25 -10.29
CA THR A 928 3.51 26.14 -10.39
C THR A 928 2.20 26.53 -9.71
N LEU A 929 1.13 26.57 -10.49
CA LEU A 929 -0.22 26.81 -10.04
C LEU A 929 -0.91 25.44 -9.87
N GLY A 930 -1.28 25.11 -8.64
CA GLY A 930 -1.74 23.77 -8.28
C GLY A 930 -3.09 23.40 -8.88
N GLY A 931 -3.46 22.11 -8.73
CA GLY A 931 -4.54 21.45 -9.45
C GLY A 931 -5.91 22.12 -9.46
N GLY A 932 -6.29 22.90 -8.47
CA GLY A 932 -7.59 23.57 -8.33
C GLY A 932 -7.60 25.00 -8.85
N PHE A 933 -6.46 25.51 -9.33
CA PHE A 933 -6.35 26.88 -9.82
C PHE A 933 -7.13 27.07 -11.12
N ASN A 934 -8.17 27.93 -11.10
CA ASN A 934 -9.00 28.21 -12.27
C ASN A 934 -9.44 29.69 -12.36
N GLN A 935 -8.52 30.58 -11.98
CA GLN A 935 -8.70 32.04 -12.02
C GLN A 935 -8.22 32.64 -13.35
N ARG A 936 -8.65 33.88 -13.66
CA ARG A 936 -8.20 34.60 -14.85
C ARG A 936 -6.75 35.06 -14.71
N MET A 937 -6.01 35.06 -15.81
CA MET A 937 -4.59 35.45 -15.85
C MET A 937 -4.32 36.77 -16.61
N GLU A 938 -5.35 37.38 -17.22
CA GLU A 938 -5.25 38.59 -18.07
C GLU A 938 -4.48 39.76 -17.41
N SER A 939 -4.68 40.00 -16.11
CA SER A 939 -4.08 41.13 -15.38
C SER A 939 -2.85 40.74 -14.55
N VAL A 940 -2.36 39.50 -14.67
CA VAL A 940 -1.23 39.00 -13.87
C VAL A 940 0.09 39.34 -14.56
N GLN A 941 0.97 40.06 -13.85
CA GLN A 941 2.29 40.41 -14.36
C GLN A 941 3.29 39.29 -14.05
N LEU A 942 3.67 38.51 -15.08
CA LEU A 942 4.68 37.47 -14.97
C LEU A 942 6.09 38.08 -15.03
N PRO A 943 7.04 37.67 -14.17
CA PRO A 943 8.38 38.23 -14.16
C PRO A 943 9.19 37.78 -15.38
N SER A 944 10.08 38.66 -15.88
CA SER A 944 10.90 38.43 -17.08
C SER A 944 11.99 37.36 -16.92
N SER A 945 12.16 36.82 -15.71
CA SER A 945 13.08 35.72 -15.40
C SER A 945 12.41 34.35 -15.47
N LEU A 946 11.09 34.29 -15.62
CA LEU A 946 10.32 33.04 -15.50
C LEU A 946 10.67 32.08 -16.66
N GLN A 947 11.15 30.90 -16.31
CA GLN A 947 11.56 29.84 -17.25
C GLN A 947 10.53 28.72 -17.33
N SER A 948 9.77 28.47 -16.27
CA SER A 948 8.75 27.43 -16.21
C SER A 948 7.44 27.96 -15.64
N LEU A 949 6.35 27.74 -16.38
CA LEU A 949 4.98 28.00 -15.95
C LEU A 949 4.16 26.71 -16.08
N THR A 950 3.59 26.27 -14.98
CA THR A 950 2.74 25.08 -14.93
C THR A 950 1.35 25.45 -14.41
N PHE A 951 0.34 25.15 -15.21
CA PHE A 951 -1.06 25.05 -14.79
C PHE A 951 -1.37 23.57 -14.63
N ASP A 952 -1.86 23.16 -13.46
CA ASP A 952 -2.17 21.77 -13.16
C ASP A 952 -3.66 21.45 -13.48
N GLU A 953 -4.23 20.41 -12.89
CA GLU A 953 -5.47 19.71 -13.29
C GLU A 953 -6.66 20.56 -13.79
N GLU A 954 -7.24 21.46 -13.00
CA GLU A 954 -8.57 22.09 -13.22
C GLU A 954 -8.53 23.40 -14.03
N PHE A 955 -7.35 23.90 -14.38
CA PHE A 955 -7.24 25.18 -15.11
C PHE A 955 -7.85 25.07 -16.51
N ASN A 956 -8.92 25.83 -16.77
CA ASN A 956 -9.61 25.84 -18.05
C ASN A 956 -10.16 27.24 -18.41
N ARG A 957 -9.41 28.29 -18.09
CA ARG A 957 -9.70 29.68 -18.49
C ARG A 957 -8.93 30.06 -19.75
N SER A 958 -9.51 30.99 -20.52
CA SER A 958 -8.81 31.62 -21.62
C SER A 958 -7.54 32.30 -21.10
N LEU A 959 -6.48 32.20 -21.88
CA LEU A 959 -5.23 32.91 -21.67
C LEU A 959 -5.12 34.15 -22.57
N GLU A 960 -6.21 34.57 -23.21
CA GLU A 960 -6.26 35.81 -23.98
C GLU A 960 -5.75 36.99 -23.13
N GLY A 961 -4.94 37.86 -23.72
CA GLY A 961 -4.35 39.01 -23.04
C GLY A 961 -3.16 38.73 -22.11
N ILE A 962 -2.84 37.46 -21.79
CA ILE A 962 -1.66 37.15 -20.97
C ILE A 962 -0.36 37.51 -21.71
N GLN A 963 0.58 38.14 -21.00
CA GLN A 963 1.92 38.41 -21.52
C GLN A 963 2.89 37.33 -21.01
N LEU A 964 3.21 36.36 -21.86
CA LEU A 964 4.21 35.34 -21.52
C LEU A 964 5.62 35.93 -21.63
N PRO A 965 6.49 35.75 -20.62
CA PRO A 965 7.82 36.35 -20.63
C PRO A 965 8.74 35.68 -21.66
N SER A 966 9.64 36.46 -22.27
CA SER A 966 10.57 36.00 -23.30
C SER A 966 11.65 35.03 -22.82
N SER A 967 11.72 34.76 -21.52
CA SER A 967 12.59 33.77 -20.90
C SER A 967 11.95 32.39 -20.76
N LEU A 968 10.64 32.26 -21.01
CA LEU A 968 9.88 31.05 -20.73
C LEU A 968 10.36 29.90 -21.63
N GLN A 969 10.81 28.81 -21.01
CA GLN A 969 11.33 27.61 -21.67
C GLN A 969 10.34 26.45 -21.63
N SER A 970 9.49 26.39 -20.59
CA SER A 970 8.49 25.34 -20.43
C SER A 970 7.13 25.92 -20.06
N LEU A 971 6.11 25.49 -20.81
CA LEU A 971 4.70 25.77 -20.54
C LEU A 971 3.94 24.44 -20.48
N THR A 972 3.33 24.17 -19.33
CA THR A 972 2.58 22.93 -19.09
C THR A 972 1.15 23.25 -18.68
N PHE A 973 0.20 22.54 -19.31
CA PHE A 973 -1.21 22.53 -18.95
C PHE A 973 -1.64 21.17 -18.41
N GLY A 974 -2.44 21.17 -17.35
CA GLY A 974 -3.00 19.99 -16.70
C GLY A 974 -4.27 19.47 -17.36
N GLY A 975 -4.91 18.49 -16.72
CA GLY A 975 -5.92 17.61 -17.30
C GLY A 975 -7.08 18.30 -18.02
N LYS A 976 -7.67 19.35 -17.44
CA LYS A 976 -8.93 19.99 -17.89
C LYS A 976 -8.75 21.11 -18.91
N PHE A 977 -7.52 21.56 -19.17
CA PHE A 977 -7.30 22.68 -20.08
C PHE A 977 -7.74 22.32 -21.50
N ASN A 978 -8.75 23.03 -22.02
CA ASN A 978 -9.27 22.82 -23.37
C ASN A 978 -9.72 24.14 -24.03
N GLN A 979 -8.97 25.22 -23.79
CA GLN A 979 -9.20 26.53 -24.42
C GLN A 979 -8.32 26.72 -25.66
N SER A 980 -8.81 27.53 -26.60
CA SER A 980 -8.02 27.92 -27.77
C SER A 980 -6.79 28.71 -27.35
N LEU A 981 -5.68 28.52 -28.07
CA LEU A 981 -4.47 29.34 -27.93
C LEU A 981 -4.40 30.46 -28.99
N GLU A 982 -5.48 30.70 -29.74
CA GLU A 982 -5.56 31.79 -30.70
C GLU A 982 -5.31 33.15 -30.04
N GLY A 983 -4.52 34.01 -30.70
CA GLY A 983 -4.15 35.32 -30.18
C GLY A 983 -3.03 35.33 -29.12
N ILE A 984 -2.58 34.16 -28.65
CA ILE A 984 -1.50 34.04 -27.67
C ILE A 984 -0.14 34.02 -28.38
N GLN A 985 0.75 34.92 -27.98
CA GLN A 985 2.13 34.94 -28.47
C GLN A 985 3.01 34.00 -27.65
N LEU A 986 3.36 32.85 -28.22
CA LEU A 986 4.31 31.92 -27.60
C LEU A 986 5.74 32.47 -27.73
N PRO A 987 6.53 32.57 -26.64
CA PRO A 987 7.86 33.16 -26.69
C PRO A 987 8.85 32.27 -27.46
N SER A 988 9.78 32.89 -28.18
CA SER A 988 10.79 32.20 -29.01
C SER A 988 11.72 31.28 -28.21
N SER A 989 11.88 31.53 -26.91
CA SER A 989 12.66 30.72 -25.96
C SER A 989 12.00 29.40 -25.57
N LEU A 990 10.71 29.19 -25.90
CA LEU A 990 9.96 28.03 -25.44
C LEU A 990 10.52 26.74 -26.08
N GLN A 991 10.97 25.82 -25.24
CA GLN A 991 11.56 24.53 -25.62
C GLN A 991 10.59 23.37 -25.42
N SER A 992 9.65 23.49 -24.47
CA SER A 992 8.68 22.45 -24.15
C SER A 992 7.27 23.03 -23.99
N LEU A 993 6.33 22.46 -24.74
CA LEU A 993 4.89 22.73 -24.63
C LEU A 993 4.16 21.41 -24.40
N LYS A 994 3.45 21.32 -23.27
CA LYS A 994 2.73 20.12 -22.86
C LYS A 994 1.27 20.43 -22.59
N PHE A 995 0.39 19.67 -23.22
CA PHE A 995 -1.05 19.69 -22.97
C PHE A 995 -1.49 18.50 -22.12
N GLY A 996 -2.53 18.72 -21.31
CA GLY A 996 -3.13 17.70 -20.47
C GLY A 996 -4.20 16.87 -21.19
N ILE A 997 -4.79 15.94 -20.45
CA ILE A 997 -5.62 14.83 -20.93
C ILE A 997 -6.73 15.27 -21.90
N HIS A 998 -7.47 16.34 -21.57
CA HIS A 998 -8.69 16.74 -22.28
C HIS A 998 -8.48 17.83 -23.35
N PHE A 999 -7.24 18.24 -23.62
CA PHE A 999 -6.98 19.25 -24.65
C PHE A 999 -7.30 18.71 -26.05
N ASN A 1000 -8.22 19.36 -26.75
CA ASN A 1000 -8.66 18.95 -28.09
C ASN A 1000 -9.05 20.15 -28.98
N GLN A 1001 -8.38 21.29 -28.81
CA GLN A 1001 -8.56 22.48 -29.67
C GLN A 1001 -7.61 22.45 -30.87
N SER A 1002 -8.05 23.06 -31.98
CA SER A 1002 -7.21 23.21 -33.17
C SER A 1002 -6.02 24.12 -32.87
N LEU A 1003 -4.85 23.76 -33.44
CA LEU A 1003 -3.65 24.61 -33.43
C LEU A 1003 -3.43 25.28 -34.81
N GLU A 1004 -4.42 25.24 -35.70
CA GLU A 1004 -4.34 25.91 -37.00
C GLU A 1004 -4.14 27.43 -36.82
N GLY A 1005 -3.21 28.02 -37.58
CA GLY A 1005 -2.87 29.43 -37.47
C GLY A 1005 -1.98 29.81 -36.28
N ILE A 1006 -1.64 28.87 -35.40
CA ILE A 1006 -0.77 29.12 -34.23
C ILE A 1006 0.69 28.97 -34.63
N GLN A 1007 1.48 30.03 -34.39
CA GLN A 1007 2.92 30.02 -34.65
C GLN A 1007 3.67 29.32 -33.51
N LEU A 1008 4.14 28.11 -33.78
CA LEU A 1008 5.01 27.38 -32.85
C LEU A 1008 6.41 28.03 -32.82
N PRO A 1009 7.01 28.24 -31.63
CA PRO A 1009 8.35 28.82 -31.50
C PRO A 1009 9.43 28.01 -32.22
N SER A 1010 10.34 28.68 -32.92
CA SER A 1010 11.41 28.02 -33.69
C SER A 1010 12.37 27.18 -32.83
N GLY A 1011 12.45 27.44 -31.52
CA GLY A 1011 13.27 26.70 -30.55
C GLY A 1011 12.57 25.53 -29.86
N LEU A 1012 11.31 25.22 -30.19
CA LEU A 1012 10.53 24.18 -29.53
C LEU A 1012 11.08 22.79 -29.81
N GLN A 1013 11.55 22.11 -28.77
CA GLN A 1013 12.17 20.78 -28.84
C GLN A 1013 11.20 19.64 -28.53
N SER A 1014 10.18 19.91 -27.70
CA SER A 1014 9.19 18.92 -27.28
C SER A 1014 7.77 19.49 -27.35
N LEU A 1015 6.91 18.77 -28.06
CA LEU A 1015 5.47 19.01 -28.12
C LEU A 1015 4.73 17.74 -27.70
N THR A 1016 3.97 17.82 -26.62
CA THR A 1016 3.23 16.68 -26.06
C THR A 1016 1.74 16.98 -25.98
N PHE A 1017 0.94 16.10 -26.57
CA PHE A 1017 -0.51 16.14 -26.46
C PHE A 1017 -1.00 15.13 -25.42
N GLY A 1018 -2.07 15.49 -24.70
CA GLY A 1018 -2.77 14.57 -23.81
C GLY A 1018 -3.72 13.65 -24.56
N HIS A 1019 -4.35 12.73 -23.82
CA HIS A 1019 -5.08 11.57 -24.33
C HIS A 1019 -6.17 11.86 -25.39
N ASP A 1020 -6.94 12.94 -25.24
CA ASP A 1020 -8.15 13.20 -26.04
C ASP A 1020 -7.89 14.04 -27.30
N PHE A 1021 -6.65 14.49 -27.53
CA PHE A 1021 -6.33 15.33 -28.68
C PHE A 1021 -6.52 14.57 -30.00
N ASN A 1022 -7.43 15.03 -30.86
CA ASN A 1022 -7.74 14.40 -32.14
C ASN A 1022 -8.05 15.43 -33.25
N GLN A 1023 -7.39 16.59 -33.21
CA GLN A 1023 -7.50 17.62 -34.24
C GLN A 1023 -6.51 17.39 -35.37
N SER A 1024 -6.85 17.86 -36.58
CA SER A 1024 -5.95 17.79 -37.73
C SER A 1024 -4.65 18.55 -37.40
N LEU A 1025 -3.52 17.92 -37.73
CA LEU A 1025 -2.21 18.58 -37.69
C LEU A 1025 -1.86 19.24 -39.04
N ALA A 1026 -2.73 19.12 -40.06
CA ALA A 1026 -2.55 19.78 -41.34
C ALA A 1026 -2.58 21.31 -41.15
N GLY A 1027 -1.52 22.00 -41.57
CA GLY A 1027 -1.37 23.45 -41.38
C GLY A 1027 -0.51 23.85 -40.16
N ILE A 1028 -0.21 22.93 -39.24
CA ILE A 1028 0.83 23.15 -38.23
C ILE A 1028 2.18 23.02 -38.92
N GLN A 1029 3.03 24.03 -38.80
CA GLN A 1029 4.42 23.98 -39.25
C GLN A 1029 5.29 23.61 -38.05
N PRO A 1030 5.71 22.33 -37.89
CA PRO A 1030 6.55 21.96 -36.75
C PRO A 1030 7.93 22.62 -36.95
N PRO A 1031 8.51 23.23 -35.90
CA PRO A 1031 9.80 23.89 -36.02
C PRO A 1031 10.91 22.86 -36.27
N SER A 1032 11.94 23.28 -37.01
CA SER A 1032 13.09 22.42 -37.36
C SER A 1032 13.90 21.92 -36.17
N SER A 1033 13.66 22.46 -34.96
CA SER A 1033 14.30 22.05 -33.71
C SER A 1033 13.55 20.93 -32.96
N LEU A 1034 12.35 20.54 -33.40
CA LEU A 1034 11.49 19.59 -32.69
C LEU A 1034 12.10 18.18 -32.67
N GLN A 1035 12.49 17.72 -31.48
CA GLN A 1035 13.13 16.41 -31.27
C GLN A 1035 12.15 15.33 -30.82
N SER A 1036 11.08 15.73 -30.13
CA SER A 1036 10.05 14.83 -29.62
C SER A 1036 8.65 15.35 -29.93
N LEU A 1037 7.87 14.50 -30.59
CA LEU A 1037 6.45 14.70 -30.81
C LEU A 1037 5.71 13.47 -30.27
N THR A 1038 4.87 13.70 -29.27
CA THR A 1038 4.04 12.65 -28.67
C THR A 1038 2.58 12.96 -29.00
N PRO A 1039 2.04 12.42 -30.11
CA PRO A 1039 0.61 12.45 -30.36
C PRO A 1039 -0.16 11.66 -29.29
N SER A 1040 -1.45 11.96 -29.16
CA SER A 1040 -2.31 11.33 -28.18
C SER A 1040 -2.59 9.85 -28.50
N PHE A 1041 -3.14 9.13 -27.52
CA PHE A 1041 -3.65 7.78 -27.74
C PHE A 1041 -4.85 7.75 -28.70
N GLN A 1042 -5.69 8.78 -28.70
CA GLN A 1042 -6.90 8.86 -29.54
C GLN A 1042 -6.67 9.54 -30.89
N PHE A 1043 -5.43 9.92 -31.23
CA PHE A 1043 -5.11 10.62 -32.45
C PHE A 1043 -5.36 9.73 -33.68
N ASN A 1044 -6.36 10.09 -34.48
CA ASN A 1044 -6.82 9.34 -35.65
C ASN A 1044 -7.10 10.27 -36.85
N GLN A 1045 -6.18 11.22 -37.10
CA GLN A 1045 -6.24 12.15 -38.23
C GLN A 1045 -5.22 11.78 -39.31
N SER A 1046 -5.49 12.15 -40.56
CA SER A 1046 -4.53 11.97 -41.66
C SER A 1046 -3.25 12.77 -41.39
N LEU A 1047 -2.10 12.14 -41.63
CA LEU A 1047 -0.79 12.83 -41.63
C LEU A 1047 -0.39 13.32 -43.03
N GLU A 1048 -1.27 13.18 -44.02
CA GLU A 1048 -1.01 13.59 -45.40
C GLU A 1048 -0.74 15.10 -45.48
N GLY A 1049 0.41 15.46 -46.07
CA GLY A 1049 0.85 16.86 -46.18
C GLY A 1049 1.60 17.43 -44.96
N ILE A 1050 1.84 16.64 -43.91
CA ILE A 1050 2.66 17.07 -42.77
C ILE A 1050 4.15 16.87 -43.07
N GLN A 1051 4.92 17.94 -43.01
CA GLN A 1051 6.38 17.87 -43.06
C GLN A 1051 6.95 17.75 -41.64
N LEU A 1052 7.29 16.53 -41.24
CA LEU A 1052 8.02 16.30 -39.98
C LEU A 1052 9.48 16.75 -40.14
N PRO A 1053 10.07 17.43 -39.13
CA PRO A 1053 11.43 17.94 -39.22
C PRO A 1053 12.46 16.81 -39.09
N HIS A 1054 13.59 16.92 -39.81
CA HIS A 1054 14.68 15.93 -39.78
C HIS A 1054 15.33 15.74 -38.40
N SER A 1055 15.10 16.66 -37.47
CA SER A 1055 15.59 16.61 -36.09
C SER A 1055 14.76 15.73 -35.16
N LEU A 1056 13.61 15.22 -35.62
CA LEU A 1056 12.70 14.39 -34.82
C LEU A 1056 13.35 13.04 -34.50
N LYS A 1057 13.71 12.85 -33.22
CA LYS A 1057 14.33 11.61 -32.71
C LYS A 1057 13.31 10.64 -32.16
N THR A 1058 12.15 11.13 -31.75
CA THR A 1058 11.14 10.33 -31.07
C THR A 1058 9.75 10.74 -31.52
N PHE A 1059 9.06 9.82 -32.19
CA PHE A 1059 7.65 9.90 -32.54
C PHE A 1059 6.93 8.72 -31.89
N LYS A 1060 6.09 8.97 -30.88
CA LYS A 1060 5.35 7.93 -30.16
C LYS A 1060 3.88 7.95 -30.60
N SER A 1061 3.52 7.11 -31.58
CA SER A 1061 2.13 6.89 -31.98
C SER A 1061 1.60 5.60 -31.39
N TYR A 1062 0.38 5.63 -30.87
CA TYR A 1062 -0.30 4.48 -30.24
C TYR A 1062 -1.28 3.77 -31.18
N SER A 1063 -1.46 4.26 -32.41
CA SER A 1063 -2.27 3.61 -33.45
C SER A 1063 -1.69 3.87 -34.84
N PHE A 1064 -1.12 2.83 -35.47
CA PHE A 1064 -1.02 2.75 -36.92
C PHE A 1064 -1.71 1.47 -37.39
N CYS A 1065 -2.82 1.63 -38.12
CA CYS A 1065 -3.11 0.71 -39.21
C CYS A 1065 -2.12 1.05 -40.34
N VAL A 1066 -1.19 0.15 -40.61
CA VAL A 1066 -0.25 0.27 -41.73
C VAL A 1066 -1.05 0.13 -43.03
N GLY A 1067 -1.28 1.27 -43.70
CA GLY A 1067 -2.06 1.29 -44.93
C GLY A 1067 -1.93 2.59 -45.72
N SER A 1068 -0.76 3.24 -45.72
CA SER A 1068 -0.26 4.13 -46.79
C SER A 1068 1.06 4.79 -46.35
N LEU A 1069 2.16 4.16 -46.75
CA LEU A 1069 3.45 4.79 -47.01
C LEU A 1069 3.92 4.27 -48.38
#